data_AF-A0A0B7NLQ4-F1
#
_entry.id   AF-A0A0B7NLQ4-F1
#
_cell.length_a   1.000
_cell.length_b   1.000
_cell.length_c   1.000
_cell.angle_alpha   90.00
_cell.angle_beta   90.00
_cell.angle_gamma   90.00
#
_symmetry.space_group_name_H-M   'P 1'
#
loop_
_entity.id
_entity.type
_entity.pdbx_description
1 polymer ?
#
loop_
_entity_poly.entity_id
_entity_poly.type
_entity_poly.pdbx_seq_one_letter_code
_entity_poly.pdbx_strand_id
1 'polypeptide(L)'
;MSQLGVFLDQVHQRLQDNSTANKVIVTGNDSADLDSIISALLFAYLSSEQDEATLYIPLVKVPKADLALRPELAYVMGLIHLDHQKLVCIDELTLDPDAAIVLVDHNHLTSPLSHYGDRVIGVLDHHVDEHFYQSAPLRRVEMVGSCVTLVLDHFPDHLWTNSTEIAQLALGPLLIDTVNLKWELGRTTELDDTVYHKLVGSLYGVQSASTTLLTDDYFKSIEKVKSKVDTMSSYDILRRDYKEFVVDEYRIGTSAVTWHFRAWAERDGAQEIKQAAIDYANRRQLDIEVIFTAFDHDGDYRRQLAVFVIEPKLQRVQDSLERNSDIQLKPIKEFETTGFYDQGNIRMSRKQLSNRLDRTIMTNQITDFGKRDTYRELFERFLCFLLHLKLSFGGKPKKYPLKESGFISRLPQEVLQCIYQQLDIQDIYAFNQTCRSFHRVAMQPSSKAAWMVTQYGARFALYYALLAVPQHCHGDFLHMLFNRGAIVPRHVLQRLIQVYLKPIEKRRRRSSFDIFDLDTFFAQQVQSLSFDGYATILQRGHQLYGNDFDLQANYHDPTSMPLDTMWYFPAPAPVDINLRPLLRLAQTEPAKFALMNPVFAFDPVARASLWETTLLVLFDEAFRTTPPTPDRQAQLASLPLSSQVRLVGHFTDQQLFCQVFANFFTKYPVGYCPSRTMYKILQLLKQYVRPSFNIDVALEHMVHASLGRSDTIDSVDKFLKQK
;
A
#
# COMPACT_ATOMS: atom_id res chain seq x y z
N MET A 1 36.73 -21.23 17.81
CA MET A 1 35.29 -21.53 17.99
C MET A 1 34.54 -20.32 17.48
N SER A 2 33.37 -20.50 16.84
CA SER A 2 32.56 -19.36 16.39
C SER A 2 32.13 -18.49 17.59
N GLN A 3 32.13 -17.17 17.45
CA GLN A 3 31.63 -16.25 18.48
C GLN A 3 30.13 -16.46 18.71
N LEU A 4 29.36 -16.57 17.61
CA LEU A 4 27.94 -16.95 17.63
C LEU A 4 27.72 -18.33 18.27
N GLY A 5 28.69 -19.24 18.11
CA GLY A 5 28.68 -20.56 18.74
C GLY A 5 28.89 -20.56 20.24
N VAL A 6 29.63 -19.58 20.78
CA VAL A 6 29.80 -19.35 22.22
C VAL A 6 28.58 -18.63 22.79
N PHE A 7 28.04 -17.65 22.07
CA PHE A 7 26.78 -16.97 22.42
C PHE A 7 25.62 -17.98 22.58
N LEU A 8 25.43 -18.91 21.63
CA LEU A 8 24.39 -19.92 21.76
C LEU A 8 24.61 -20.86 22.95
N ASP A 9 25.86 -21.24 23.27
CA ASP A 9 26.16 -22.01 24.50
C ASP A 9 25.78 -21.24 25.77
N GLN A 10 26.07 -19.94 25.81
CA GLN A 10 25.68 -19.06 26.91
C GLN A 10 24.16 -18.89 27.03
N VAL A 11 23.44 -18.81 25.90
CA VAL A 11 21.96 -18.79 25.89
C VAL A 11 21.40 -20.09 26.46
N HIS A 12 21.89 -21.25 26.02
CA HIS A 12 21.46 -22.55 26.57
C HIS A 12 21.75 -22.69 28.07
N GLN A 13 22.89 -22.20 28.54
CA GLN A 13 23.19 -22.16 29.98
C GLN A 13 22.20 -21.24 30.73
N ARG A 14 22.04 -20.00 30.27
CA ARG A 14 21.15 -18.99 30.90
C ARG A 14 19.66 -19.32 30.80
N LEU A 15 19.26 -20.22 29.90
CA LEU A 15 17.90 -20.78 29.81
C LEU A 15 17.63 -21.85 30.89
N GLN A 16 18.67 -22.57 31.34
CA GLN A 16 18.56 -23.55 32.43
C GLN A 16 18.63 -22.88 33.81
N ASP A 17 19.36 -21.77 33.91
CA ASP A 17 19.42 -20.94 35.11
C ASP A 17 18.12 -20.13 35.30
N ASN A 18 17.36 -20.42 36.36
CA ASN A 18 16.20 -19.62 36.82
C ASN A 18 16.59 -18.25 37.42
N SER A 19 17.47 -17.52 36.72
CA SER A 19 17.97 -16.21 37.11
C SER A 19 16.93 -15.11 36.90
N THR A 20 17.04 -14.02 37.67
CA THR A 20 16.19 -12.83 37.54
C THR A 20 16.64 -11.90 36.40
N ALA A 21 17.20 -12.46 35.32
CA ALA A 21 17.57 -11.70 34.13
C ALA A 21 16.31 -11.33 33.33
N ASN A 22 16.28 -10.13 32.76
CA ASN A 22 15.27 -9.77 31.75
C ASN A 22 15.40 -10.72 30.56
N LYS A 23 14.29 -11.18 29.98
CA LYS A 23 14.30 -12.07 28.81
C LYS A 23 13.64 -11.37 27.62
N VAL A 24 14.32 -11.43 26.48
CA VAL A 24 13.81 -10.95 25.19
C VAL A 24 13.84 -12.12 24.20
N ILE A 25 12.67 -12.59 23.80
CA ILE A 25 12.53 -13.59 22.75
C ILE A 25 12.56 -12.87 21.40
N VAL A 26 13.53 -13.22 20.56
CA VAL A 26 13.68 -12.71 19.20
C VAL A 26 13.24 -13.83 18.26
N THR A 27 12.13 -13.67 17.54
CA THR A 27 11.53 -14.73 16.73
C THR A 27 11.35 -14.32 15.28
N GLY A 28 11.68 -15.26 14.38
CA GLY A 28 11.30 -15.21 12.97
C GLY A 28 9.85 -15.65 12.73
N ASN A 29 9.48 -15.74 11.46
CA ASN A 29 8.16 -16.11 10.96
C ASN A 29 7.88 -17.64 11.08
N ASP A 30 6.63 -18.07 10.84
CA ASP A 30 6.20 -19.48 10.95
C ASP A 30 6.84 -20.48 9.96
N SER A 31 7.28 -20.03 8.78
CA SER A 31 8.06 -20.89 7.86
C SER A 31 9.50 -21.08 8.32
N ALA A 32 10.00 -20.28 9.27
CA ALA A 32 11.37 -20.38 9.80
C ALA A 32 12.40 -20.60 8.70
N ASP A 33 12.31 -19.80 7.64
CA ASP A 33 13.22 -19.79 6.51
C ASP A 33 14.59 -19.19 6.90
N LEU A 34 15.51 -19.16 5.93
CA LEU A 34 16.88 -18.73 6.19
C LEU A 34 16.96 -17.27 6.69
N ASP A 35 16.11 -16.39 6.19
CA ASP A 35 16.08 -15.00 6.65
C ASP A 35 15.54 -14.92 8.08
N SER A 36 14.35 -15.46 8.33
CA SER A 36 13.75 -15.54 9.66
C SER A 36 14.71 -16.06 10.75
N ILE A 37 15.47 -17.13 10.47
CA ILE A 37 16.40 -17.71 11.45
C ILE A 37 17.66 -16.85 11.62
N ILE A 38 18.27 -16.39 10.54
CA ILE A 38 19.52 -15.61 10.61
C ILE A 38 19.29 -14.19 11.13
N SER A 39 18.20 -13.55 10.74
CA SER A 39 17.76 -12.27 11.30
C SER A 39 17.53 -12.37 12.82
N ALA A 40 16.93 -13.47 13.30
CA ALA A 40 16.71 -13.65 14.74
C ALA A 40 18.02 -13.89 15.51
N LEU A 41 18.91 -14.73 14.96
CA LEU A 41 20.23 -15.01 15.53
C LEU A 41 21.11 -13.75 15.60
N LEU A 42 21.20 -12.99 14.51
CA LEU A 42 22.02 -11.80 14.45
C LEU A 42 21.47 -10.65 15.30
N PHE A 43 20.15 -10.45 15.33
CA PHE A 43 19.56 -9.44 16.22
C PHE A 43 19.80 -9.79 17.69
N ALA A 44 19.60 -11.06 18.09
CA ALA A 44 19.84 -11.48 19.47
C ALA A 44 21.32 -11.35 19.89
N TYR A 45 22.25 -11.76 19.02
CA TYR A 45 23.69 -11.62 19.24
C TYR A 45 24.10 -10.15 19.40
N LEU A 46 23.77 -9.30 18.41
CA LEU A 46 24.17 -7.89 18.40
C LEU A 46 23.51 -7.09 19.53
N SER A 47 22.34 -7.51 20.02
CA SER A 47 21.74 -6.95 21.24
C SER A 47 22.50 -7.36 22.51
N SER A 48 22.95 -8.61 22.61
CA SER A 48 23.71 -9.09 23.77
C SER A 48 25.09 -8.45 23.92
N GLU A 49 25.72 -8.06 22.81
CA GLU A 49 26.96 -7.25 22.79
C GLU A 49 26.73 -5.80 23.25
N GLN A 50 25.47 -5.36 23.43
CA GLN A 50 25.08 -4.04 23.94
C GLN A 50 24.47 -4.07 25.35
N ASP A 51 23.82 -5.18 25.73
CA ASP A 51 23.27 -5.44 27.07
C ASP A 51 23.49 -6.91 27.48
N GLU A 52 24.59 -7.16 28.21
CA GLU A 52 24.91 -8.46 28.79
C GLU A 52 23.88 -8.93 29.84
N ALA A 53 23.18 -8.00 30.52
CA ALA A 53 22.29 -8.31 31.63
C ALA A 53 20.97 -8.93 31.15
N THR A 54 20.48 -8.51 29.97
CA THR A 54 19.34 -9.13 29.31
C THR A 54 19.73 -10.44 28.61
N LEU A 55 18.86 -11.44 28.70
CA LEU A 55 18.97 -12.69 27.95
C LEU A 55 18.18 -12.56 26.64
N TYR A 56 18.89 -12.35 25.54
CA TYR A 56 18.33 -12.37 24.19
C TYR A 56 18.30 -13.81 23.65
N ILE A 57 17.10 -14.30 23.32
CA ILE A 57 16.86 -15.70 22.92
C ILE A 57 16.51 -15.71 21.43
N PRO A 58 17.41 -16.15 20.53
CA PRO A 58 17.10 -16.33 19.11
C PRO A 58 16.25 -17.60 18.93
N LEU A 59 14.93 -17.41 18.91
CA LEU A 59 13.95 -18.48 18.86
C LEU A 59 13.60 -18.87 17.42
N VAL A 60 13.87 -20.12 17.08
CA VAL A 60 13.41 -20.73 15.83
C VAL A 60 12.03 -21.35 16.06
N LYS A 61 11.03 -20.87 15.33
CA LYS A 61 9.62 -21.17 15.59
C LYS A 61 9.12 -22.53 15.03
N VAL A 62 10.00 -23.51 14.92
CA VAL A 62 9.69 -24.90 14.55
C VAL A 62 10.31 -25.88 15.55
N PRO A 63 9.80 -27.13 15.67
CA PRO A 63 10.39 -28.14 16.53
C PRO A 63 11.86 -28.44 16.18
N LYS A 64 12.65 -28.89 17.15
CA LYS A 64 14.10 -29.08 16.99
C LYS A 64 14.45 -30.08 15.88
N ALA A 65 13.63 -31.12 15.70
CA ALA A 65 13.76 -32.08 14.62
C ALA A 65 13.59 -31.47 13.20
N ASP A 66 12.91 -30.33 13.09
CA ASP A 66 12.52 -29.73 11.80
C ASP A 66 13.61 -28.79 11.25
N LEU A 67 14.69 -28.53 12.02
CA LEU A 67 15.92 -27.92 11.52
C LEU A 67 16.55 -28.76 10.39
N ALA A 68 16.43 -30.08 10.46
CA ALA A 68 16.93 -31.00 9.42
C ALA A 68 16.24 -30.81 8.06
N LEU A 69 15.05 -30.17 8.03
CA LEU A 69 14.32 -29.84 6.81
C LEU A 69 14.86 -28.58 6.11
N ARG A 70 15.87 -27.91 6.68
CA ARG A 70 16.50 -26.69 6.17
C ARG A 70 17.98 -26.97 5.86
N PRO A 71 18.30 -27.81 4.87
CA PRO A 71 19.69 -28.16 4.57
C PRO A 71 20.54 -26.93 4.17
N GLU A 72 19.91 -25.88 3.63
CA GLU A 72 20.50 -24.56 3.41
C GLU A 72 21.03 -23.90 4.69
N LEU A 73 20.31 -24.03 5.82
CA LEU A 73 20.73 -23.50 7.12
C LEU A 73 21.96 -24.25 7.63
N ALA A 74 21.94 -25.58 7.55
CA ALA A 74 23.08 -26.42 7.93
C ALA A 74 24.32 -26.15 7.05
N TYR A 75 24.12 -25.88 5.74
CA TYR A 75 25.18 -25.47 4.84
C TYR A 75 25.77 -24.10 5.22
N VAL A 76 24.93 -23.07 5.35
CA VAL A 76 25.34 -21.69 5.65
C VAL A 76 26.04 -21.59 7.01
N MET A 77 25.48 -22.18 8.07
CA MET A 77 26.09 -22.19 9.40
C MET A 77 27.36 -23.06 9.46
N GLY A 78 27.41 -24.15 8.70
CA GLY A 78 28.58 -25.03 8.60
C GLY A 78 29.84 -24.33 8.04
N LEU A 79 29.67 -23.33 7.15
CA LEU A 79 30.78 -22.54 6.62
C LEU A 79 31.51 -21.70 7.67
N ILE A 80 30.82 -21.28 8.73
CA ILE A 80 31.41 -20.58 9.89
C ILE A 80 31.71 -21.52 11.07
N HIS A 81 31.67 -22.84 10.82
CA HIS A 81 31.83 -23.90 11.83
C HIS A 81 30.84 -23.79 13.01
N LEU A 82 29.65 -23.26 12.74
CA LEU A 82 28.55 -23.17 13.70
C LEU A 82 27.58 -24.32 13.49
N ASP A 83 27.35 -25.12 14.53
CA ASP A 83 26.35 -26.19 14.45
C ASP A 83 24.94 -25.61 14.62
N HIS A 84 24.13 -25.75 13.58
CA HIS A 84 22.70 -25.45 13.57
C HIS A 84 21.91 -26.11 14.71
N GLN A 85 22.35 -27.25 15.25
CA GLN A 85 21.70 -27.89 16.40
C GLN A 85 21.86 -27.11 17.72
N LYS A 86 22.66 -26.03 17.74
CA LYS A 86 22.71 -25.08 18.87
C LYS A 86 21.59 -24.04 18.85
N LEU A 87 20.80 -23.92 17.77
CA LEU A 87 19.64 -23.00 17.75
C LEU A 87 18.60 -23.41 18.80
N VAL A 88 17.90 -22.43 19.38
CA VAL A 88 16.83 -22.67 20.36
C VAL A 88 15.51 -22.83 19.61
N CYS A 89 14.87 -23.99 19.73
CA CYS A 89 13.59 -24.29 19.09
C CYS A 89 12.39 -24.15 20.02
N ILE A 90 11.19 -24.05 19.43
CA ILE A 90 9.93 -23.79 20.16
C ILE A 90 9.53 -24.91 21.16
N ASP A 91 10.04 -26.12 20.95
CA ASP A 91 9.87 -27.29 21.83
C ASP A 91 10.95 -27.39 22.93
N GLU A 92 12.00 -26.57 22.87
CA GLU A 92 13.03 -26.44 23.91
C GLU A 92 12.75 -25.28 24.88
N LEU A 93 11.98 -24.28 24.44
CA LEU A 93 11.67 -23.08 25.22
C LEU A 93 10.47 -23.28 26.16
N THR A 94 10.72 -23.20 27.47
CA THR A 94 9.64 -22.93 28.43
C THR A 94 9.20 -21.47 28.29
N LEU A 95 7.94 -21.25 27.92
CA LEU A 95 7.37 -19.91 27.72
C LEU A 95 7.33 -19.14 29.04
N ASP A 96 8.16 -18.10 29.14
CA ASP A 96 8.19 -17.14 30.24
C ASP A 96 7.38 -15.90 29.85
N PRO A 97 6.34 -15.52 30.60
CA PRO A 97 5.35 -13.96 30.30
C PRO A 97 5.16 -14.51 30.90
N ASP A 98 6.38 -13.61 31.65
CA ASP A 98 6.76 -12.16 31.56
C ASP A 98 7.76 -11.68 30.47
N ALA A 99 8.37 -12.54 29.65
CA ALA A 99 9.36 -12.14 28.63
C ALA A 99 8.82 -11.13 27.59
N ALA A 100 9.70 -10.24 27.11
CA ALA A 100 9.41 -9.30 26.03
C ALA A 100 9.73 -9.92 24.66
N ILE A 101 9.10 -9.40 23.59
CA ILE A 101 9.22 -9.97 22.23
C ILE A 101 9.83 -8.96 21.24
N VAL A 102 10.74 -9.44 20.39
CA VAL A 102 11.11 -8.80 19.13
C VAL A 102 10.70 -9.72 17.97
N LEU A 103 9.97 -9.16 17.01
CA LEU A 103 9.67 -9.81 15.74
C LEU A 103 10.70 -9.42 14.69
N VAL A 104 11.23 -10.41 13.99
CA VAL A 104 11.96 -10.22 12.73
C VAL A 104 11.22 -10.95 11.61
N ASP A 105 11.27 -10.41 10.39
CA ASP A 105 10.72 -11.02 9.17
C ASP A 105 9.20 -11.31 9.20
N HIS A 106 8.49 -10.72 10.17
CA HIS A 106 7.02 -10.65 10.22
C HIS A 106 6.58 -9.56 11.20
N ASN A 107 5.36 -9.04 11.01
CA ASN A 107 4.81 -7.96 11.85
C ASN A 107 3.54 -8.36 12.64
N HIS A 108 3.23 -9.65 12.79
CA HIS A 108 2.01 -10.18 13.42
C HIS A 108 2.27 -11.51 14.15
N LEU A 109 2.13 -11.56 15.49
CA LEU A 109 2.33 -12.78 16.28
C LEU A 109 1.21 -13.82 16.08
N THR A 110 1.59 -14.97 15.54
CA THR A 110 0.78 -16.19 15.44
C THR A 110 1.04 -17.16 16.61
N SER A 111 0.17 -18.18 16.76
CA SER A 111 0.28 -19.22 17.80
C SER A 111 1.67 -19.91 17.82
N PRO A 112 2.22 -20.33 18.97
CA PRO A 112 1.68 -20.20 20.34
C PRO A 112 1.91 -18.80 20.95
N LEU A 113 2.76 -17.97 20.35
CA LEU A 113 3.21 -16.69 20.92
C LEU A 113 2.20 -15.54 20.79
N SER A 114 1.04 -15.75 20.18
CA SER A 114 0.00 -14.73 19.95
C SER A 114 -0.49 -14.00 21.22
N HIS A 115 -0.34 -14.61 22.40
CA HIS A 115 -0.71 -13.99 23.68
C HIS A 115 0.32 -12.97 24.21
N TYR A 116 1.49 -12.84 23.59
CA TYR A 116 2.51 -11.83 23.93
C TYR A 116 2.30 -10.46 23.25
N GLY A 117 1.13 -10.21 22.65
CA GLY A 117 0.90 -9.00 21.83
C GLY A 117 1.23 -7.66 22.51
N ASP A 118 0.91 -7.53 23.80
CA ASP A 118 1.20 -6.32 24.59
C ASP A 118 2.67 -6.23 25.07
N ARG A 119 3.47 -7.28 24.81
CA ARG A 119 4.89 -7.40 25.19
C ARG A 119 5.84 -7.25 24.00
N VAL A 120 5.33 -6.93 22.81
CA VAL A 120 6.16 -6.67 21.61
C VAL A 120 6.85 -5.32 21.76
N ILE A 121 8.18 -5.35 21.92
CA ILE A 121 9.05 -4.19 22.04
C ILE A 121 9.79 -3.86 20.73
N GLY A 122 9.90 -4.84 19.82
CA GLY A 122 10.57 -4.68 18.53
C GLY A 122 9.84 -5.33 17.37
N VAL A 123 9.84 -4.67 16.21
CA VAL A 123 9.45 -5.24 14.91
C VAL A 123 10.41 -4.71 13.84
N LEU A 124 11.12 -5.62 13.16
CA LEU A 124 11.86 -5.37 11.92
C LEU A 124 11.31 -6.31 10.85
N ASP A 125 10.70 -5.79 9.78
CA ASP A 125 10.05 -6.64 8.77
C ASP A 125 10.07 -6.00 7.38
N HIS A 126 10.22 -6.84 6.35
CA HIS A 126 10.19 -6.43 4.95
C HIS A 126 8.90 -6.80 4.20
N HIS A 127 7.97 -7.48 4.87
CA HIS A 127 6.63 -7.77 4.35
C HIS A 127 5.70 -6.54 4.38
N VAL A 128 4.55 -6.69 3.71
CA VAL A 128 3.42 -5.75 3.81
C VAL A 128 3.01 -5.55 5.27
N ASP A 129 3.00 -4.29 5.72
CA ASP A 129 2.60 -3.91 7.08
C ASP A 129 1.11 -4.18 7.34
N GLU A 130 0.80 -5.02 8.33
CA GLU A 130 -0.55 -5.29 8.86
C GLU A 130 -0.93 -4.31 9.99
N HIS A 131 -0.04 -3.38 10.32
CA HIS A 131 -0.21 -2.27 11.27
C HIS A 131 -0.40 -2.68 12.74
N PHE A 132 0.07 -3.85 13.17
CA PHE A 132 0.15 -4.23 14.59
C PHE A 132 1.31 -3.55 15.32
N TYR A 133 1.29 -3.57 16.66
CA TYR A 133 2.38 -3.13 17.55
C TYR A 133 2.91 -1.70 17.26
N GLN A 134 2.04 -0.76 16.90
CA GLN A 134 2.40 0.63 16.58
C GLN A 134 3.04 1.40 17.75
N SER A 135 2.94 0.89 18.97
CA SER A 135 3.56 1.42 20.19
C SER A 135 4.89 0.75 20.57
N ALA A 136 5.38 -0.24 19.80
CA ALA A 136 6.67 -0.87 20.04
C ALA A 136 7.81 0.18 19.90
N PRO A 137 8.72 0.31 20.88
CA PRO A 137 9.82 1.28 20.83
C PRO A 137 10.71 1.16 19.59
N LEU A 138 10.90 -0.06 19.08
CA LEU A 138 11.51 -0.32 17.78
C LEU A 138 10.43 -0.83 16.80
N ARG A 139 10.13 -0.06 15.76
CA ARG A 139 9.21 -0.51 14.70
C ARG A 139 9.65 0.01 13.33
N ARG A 140 10.20 -0.87 12.50
CA ARG A 140 10.55 -0.61 11.10
C ARG A 140 9.94 -1.69 10.23
N VAL A 141 8.91 -1.33 9.46
CA VAL A 141 8.34 -2.20 8.42
C VAL A 141 8.58 -1.49 7.09
N GLU A 142 9.50 -2.01 6.29
CA GLU A 142 10.07 -1.33 5.12
C GLU A 142 10.37 -2.33 4.01
N MET A 143 9.85 -2.09 2.80
CA MET A 143 9.94 -3.03 1.66
C MET A 143 11.37 -3.10 1.09
N VAL A 144 12.22 -3.94 1.69
CA VAL A 144 13.57 -4.30 1.22
C VAL A 144 13.63 -5.75 0.74
N GLY A 145 14.75 -6.18 0.16
CA GLY A 145 14.94 -7.53 -0.37
C GLY A 145 14.99 -8.63 0.68
N SER A 146 15.59 -8.35 1.85
CA SER A 146 15.72 -9.29 2.97
C SER A 146 15.60 -8.58 4.32
N CYS A 147 14.96 -9.20 5.31
CA CYS A 147 14.90 -8.69 6.67
C CYS A 147 16.29 -8.56 7.32
N VAL A 148 17.27 -9.38 6.93
CA VAL A 148 18.65 -9.27 7.45
C VAL A 148 19.27 -7.91 7.14
N THR A 149 18.87 -7.27 6.04
CA THR A 149 19.23 -5.89 5.68
C THR A 149 18.76 -4.91 6.75
N LEU A 150 17.51 -5.05 7.23
CA LEU A 150 16.93 -4.19 8.28
C LEU A 150 17.56 -4.45 9.65
N VAL A 151 17.91 -5.71 9.94
CA VAL A 151 18.61 -6.10 11.18
C VAL A 151 20.00 -5.47 11.22
N LEU A 152 20.80 -5.61 10.17
CA LEU A 152 22.17 -5.06 10.14
C LEU A 152 22.19 -3.52 10.11
N ASP A 153 21.26 -2.89 9.39
CA ASP A 153 21.14 -1.42 9.35
C ASP A 153 20.56 -0.82 10.65
N HIS A 154 19.99 -1.65 11.54
CA HIS A 154 19.60 -1.22 12.89
C HIS A 154 20.80 -1.06 13.83
N PHE A 155 21.83 -1.91 13.71
CA PHE A 155 23.00 -1.89 14.58
C PHE A 155 24.17 -1.08 13.99
N PRO A 156 24.93 -0.34 14.81
CA PRO A 156 26.11 0.41 14.34
C PRO A 156 27.11 -0.48 13.58
N ASP A 157 27.48 -0.05 12.35
CA ASP A 157 28.35 -0.78 11.42
C ASP A 157 29.55 -1.50 12.07
N HIS A 158 30.22 -0.85 13.02
CA HIS A 158 31.45 -1.37 13.64
C HIS A 158 31.24 -2.67 14.45
N LEU A 159 30.01 -2.99 14.87
CA LEU A 159 29.70 -4.22 15.61
C LEU A 159 29.69 -5.46 14.70
N TRP A 160 29.42 -5.29 13.40
CA TRP A 160 29.25 -6.42 12.46
C TRP A 160 30.19 -6.38 11.25
N THR A 161 30.58 -5.21 10.75
CA THR A 161 31.53 -5.08 9.61
C THR A 161 32.93 -5.61 9.90
N ASN A 162 33.28 -5.85 11.16
CA ASN A 162 34.54 -6.47 11.57
C ASN A 162 34.46 -8.01 11.72
N SER A 163 33.28 -8.63 11.56
CA SER A 163 33.09 -10.07 11.77
C SER A 163 32.82 -10.80 10.45
N THR A 164 33.81 -11.58 10.01
CA THR A 164 33.65 -12.47 8.85
C THR A 164 32.61 -13.57 9.08
N GLU A 165 32.36 -13.97 10.34
CA GLU A 165 31.29 -14.91 10.69
C GLU A 165 29.91 -14.30 10.40
N ILE A 166 29.65 -13.06 10.85
CA ILE A 166 28.40 -12.36 10.55
C ILE A 166 28.28 -12.09 9.05
N ALA A 167 29.38 -11.71 8.39
CA ALA A 167 29.39 -11.45 6.96
C ALA A 167 29.01 -12.69 6.12
N GLN A 168 29.64 -13.83 6.39
CA GLN A 168 29.35 -15.10 5.73
C GLN A 168 27.91 -15.57 5.98
N LEU A 169 27.41 -15.35 7.20
CA LEU A 169 26.07 -15.77 7.64
C LEU A 169 24.96 -14.91 7.02
N ALA A 170 25.07 -13.57 7.11
CA ALA A 170 24.05 -12.64 6.63
C ALA A 170 23.97 -12.54 5.10
N LEU A 171 25.08 -12.78 4.39
CA LEU A 171 25.05 -12.89 2.92
C LEU A 171 24.14 -14.04 2.44
N GLY A 172 23.93 -15.07 3.26
CA GLY A 172 23.07 -16.22 2.93
C GLY A 172 21.64 -15.82 2.52
N PRO A 173 20.80 -15.31 3.45
CA PRO A 173 19.44 -14.88 3.13
C PRO A 173 19.41 -13.68 2.18
N LEU A 174 20.27 -12.67 2.37
CA LEU A 174 20.30 -11.48 1.51
C LEU A 174 20.42 -11.86 0.03
N LEU A 175 21.34 -12.74 -0.32
CA LEU A 175 21.52 -13.22 -1.69
C LEU A 175 20.37 -14.10 -2.19
N ILE A 176 19.72 -14.85 -1.29
CA ILE A 176 18.62 -15.75 -1.66
C ILE A 176 17.37 -14.97 -2.05
N ASP A 177 16.95 -14.00 -1.23
CA ASP A 177 15.67 -13.34 -1.41
C ASP A 177 15.72 -12.21 -2.45
N THR A 178 16.87 -11.53 -2.57
CA THR A 178 17.20 -10.62 -3.70
C THR A 178 17.51 -11.36 -5.01
N VAL A 179 17.69 -12.68 -4.98
CA VAL A 179 18.06 -13.55 -6.12
C VAL A 179 19.42 -13.14 -6.74
N ASN A 180 20.45 -13.01 -5.90
CA ASN A 180 21.78 -12.49 -6.19
C ASN A 180 21.74 -11.04 -6.75
N LEU A 181 21.05 -10.15 -6.01
CA LEU A 181 20.90 -8.72 -6.32
C LEU A 181 20.36 -8.41 -7.73
N LYS A 182 19.39 -9.21 -8.19
CA LYS A 182 18.75 -8.99 -9.50
C LYS A 182 17.69 -7.90 -9.43
N TRP A 183 18.16 -6.67 -9.53
CA TRP A 183 17.38 -5.44 -9.63
C TRP A 183 16.22 -5.54 -10.64
N GLU A 184 16.41 -6.22 -11.77
CA GLU A 184 15.39 -6.41 -12.81
C GLU A 184 14.18 -7.26 -12.37
N LEU A 185 14.32 -8.03 -11.27
CA LEU A 185 13.24 -8.80 -10.66
C LEU A 185 12.43 -8.00 -9.62
N GLY A 186 12.82 -6.76 -9.32
CA GLY A 186 12.11 -5.88 -8.40
C GLY A 186 12.17 -6.31 -6.92
N ARG A 187 13.21 -7.08 -6.55
CA ARG A 187 13.44 -7.59 -5.18
C ARG A 187 14.68 -7.03 -4.48
N THR A 188 15.36 -6.08 -5.10
CA THR A 188 16.59 -5.48 -4.56
C THR A 188 16.37 -3.99 -4.35
N THR A 189 16.87 -3.44 -3.26
CA THR A 189 16.85 -2.01 -2.95
C THR A 189 18.26 -1.45 -2.73
N GLU A 190 18.37 -0.13 -2.73
CA GLU A 190 19.63 0.58 -2.46
C GLU A 190 20.20 0.24 -1.07
N LEU A 191 19.36 -0.17 -0.12
CA LEU A 191 19.80 -0.60 1.20
C LEU A 191 20.37 -2.02 1.20
N ASP A 192 19.75 -2.96 0.47
CA ASP A 192 20.27 -4.33 0.32
C ASP A 192 21.65 -4.32 -0.35
N ASP A 193 21.80 -3.48 -1.39
CA ASP A 193 23.06 -3.26 -2.12
C ASP A 193 24.14 -2.63 -1.22
N THR A 194 23.76 -1.61 -0.42
CA THR A 194 24.65 -0.97 0.56
C THR A 194 25.12 -1.95 1.66
N VAL A 195 24.20 -2.74 2.23
CA VAL A 195 24.54 -3.74 3.25
C VAL A 195 25.37 -4.87 2.65
N TYR A 196 25.03 -5.36 1.46
CA TYR A 196 25.82 -6.33 0.70
C TYR A 196 27.26 -5.86 0.49
N HIS A 197 27.48 -4.64 0.03
CA HIS A 197 28.82 -4.11 -0.18
C HIS A 197 29.63 -4.01 1.12
N LYS A 198 29.00 -3.68 2.25
CA LYS A 198 29.64 -3.73 3.58
C LYS A 198 30.01 -5.17 3.98
N LEU A 199 29.13 -6.15 3.77
CA LEU A 199 29.36 -7.56 4.10
C LEU A 199 30.46 -8.19 3.23
N VAL A 200 30.46 -7.93 1.91
CA VAL A 200 31.55 -8.37 1.01
C VAL A 200 32.87 -7.70 1.34
N GLY A 201 32.84 -6.41 1.73
CA GLY A 201 34.00 -5.70 2.25
C GLY A 201 34.59 -6.36 3.51
N SER A 202 33.73 -6.82 4.43
CA SER A 202 34.13 -7.56 5.63
C SER A 202 34.69 -8.95 5.30
N LEU A 203 34.01 -9.74 4.48
CA LEU A 203 34.35 -11.13 4.20
C LEU A 203 35.59 -11.32 3.33
N TYR A 204 35.81 -10.43 2.36
CA TYR A 204 36.89 -10.56 1.36
C TYR A 204 37.93 -9.42 1.39
N GLY A 205 37.69 -8.33 2.14
CA GLY A 205 38.59 -7.18 2.19
C GLY A 205 38.56 -6.29 0.93
N VAL A 206 37.48 -6.30 0.15
CA VAL A 206 37.39 -5.65 -1.17
C VAL A 206 36.30 -4.57 -1.22
N GLN A 207 36.65 -3.36 -1.67
CA GLN A 207 35.73 -2.20 -1.81
C GLN A 207 35.39 -1.88 -3.29
N SER A 208 35.28 -2.90 -4.15
CA SER A 208 35.14 -2.74 -5.61
C SER A 208 33.68 -2.85 -6.07
N ALA A 209 33.36 -2.30 -7.24
CA ALA A 209 32.02 -2.29 -7.85
C ALA A 209 31.70 -3.52 -8.73
N SER A 210 32.46 -4.61 -8.61
CA SER A 210 32.28 -5.85 -9.39
C SER A 210 32.30 -7.09 -8.47
N THR A 211 31.49 -7.03 -7.41
CA THR A 211 31.50 -7.96 -6.28
C THR A 211 30.55 -9.14 -6.43
N THR A 212 29.49 -9.03 -7.23
CA THR A 212 28.49 -10.11 -7.44
C THR A 212 29.11 -11.41 -7.97
N LEU A 213 30.24 -11.35 -8.69
CA LEU A 213 31.01 -12.52 -9.11
C LEU A 213 31.68 -13.28 -7.96
N LEU A 214 31.97 -12.62 -6.82
CA LEU A 214 32.55 -13.27 -5.64
C LEU A 214 31.53 -14.12 -4.87
N THR A 215 30.25 -13.74 -4.93
CA THR A 215 29.16 -14.38 -4.17
C THR A 215 28.26 -15.27 -5.02
N ASP A 216 28.40 -15.27 -6.35
CA ASP A 216 27.59 -16.06 -7.28
C ASP A 216 27.69 -17.58 -7.03
N ASP A 217 28.89 -18.11 -6.76
CA ASP A 217 29.05 -19.54 -6.44
C ASP A 217 28.55 -19.89 -5.03
N TYR A 218 28.51 -18.95 -4.10
CA TYR A 218 27.89 -19.12 -2.78
C TYR A 218 26.37 -19.18 -2.92
N PHE A 219 25.76 -18.21 -3.60
CA PHE A 219 24.33 -18.17 -3.93
C PHE A 219 23.88 -19.47 -4.64
N LYS A 220 24.56 -19.88 -5.71
CA LYS A 220 24.28 -21.15 -6.41
C LYS A 220 24.37 -22.35 -5.48
N SER A 221 25.33 -22.38 -4.55
CA SER A 221 25.51 -23.49 -3.62
C SER A 221 24.37 -23.58 -2.61
N ILE A 222 23.89 -22.44 -2.09
CA ILE A 222 22.71 -22.40 -1.22
C ILE A 222 21.46 -22.87 -2.00
N GLU A 223 21.16 -22.31 -3.17
CA GLU A 223 20.01 -22.72 -3.99
C GLU A 223 20.05 -24.21 -4.37
N LYS A 224 21.24 -24.74 -4.73
CA LYS A 224 21.48 -26.17 -5.02
C LYS A 224 21.29 -27.10 -3.83
N VAL A 225 21.37 -26.59 -2.60
CA VAL A 225 21.08 -27.35 -1.38
C VAL A 225 19.60 -27.20 -1.00
N LYS A 226 19.09 -25.96 -1.02
CA LYS A 226 17.69 -25.59 -0.74
C LYS A 226 16.66 -26.31 -1.63
N SER A 227 17.01 -26.57 -2.89
CA SER A 227 16.14 -27.25 -3.87
C SER A 227 16.03 -28.77 -3.70
N LYS A 228 16.87 -29.41 -2.87
CA LYS A 228 16.87 -30.87 -2.66
C LYS A 228 15.79 -31.34 -1.70
N VAL A 229 14.55 -31.36 -2.19
CA VAL A 229 13.39 -31.98 -1.50
C VAL A 229 13.12 -33.41 -1.98
N ASP A 230 13.79 -33.86 -3.03
CA ASP A 230 13.69 -35.19 -3.63
C ASP A 230 14.12 -36.32 -2.67
N THR A 231 14.90 -36.01 -1.63
CA THR A 231 15.31 -36.91 -0.56
C THR A 231 14.40 -36.88 0.69
N MET A 232 13.48 -35.92 0.79
CA MET A 232 12.57 -35.75 1.93
C MET A 232 11.28 -36.58 1.76
N SER A 233 10.72 -37.12 2.84
CA SER A 233 9.44 -37.83 2.77
C SER A 233 8.29 -36.88 2.40
N SER A 234 7.19 -37.38 1.84
CA SER A 234 6.00 -36.55 1.56
C SER A 234 5.52 -35.75 2.78
N TYR A 235 5.60 -36.32 3.99
CA TYR A 235 5.26 -35.65 5.25
C TYR A 235 6.22 -34.49 5.58
N ASP A 236 7.52 -34.68 5.32
CA ASP A 236 8.55 -33.66 5.54
C ASP A 236 8.49 -32.53 4.51
N ILE A 237 8.16 -32.84 3.26
CA ILE A 237 7.97 -31.86 2.18
C ILE A 237 6.83 -30.89 2.55
N LEU A 238 5.69 -31.42 3.04
CA LEU A 238 4.53 -30.61 3.45
C LEU A 238 4.89 -29.63 4.59
N ARG A 239 5.56 -30.14 5.64
CA ARG A 239 5.82 -29.37 6.86
C ARG A 239 7.04 -28.44 6.80
N ARG A 240 7.81 -28.44 5.70
CA ARG A 240 9.04 -27.64 5.56
C ARG A 240 8.75 -26.13 5.52
N ASP A 241 8.06 -25.65 4.49
CA ASP A 241 7.58 -24.27 4.37
C ASP A 241 6.04 -24.27 4.48
N TYR A 242 5.57 -24.43 5.71
CA TYR A 242 4.15 -24.52 6.05
C TYR A 242 3.67 -23.26 6.76
N LYS A 243 2.48 -22.77 6.40
CA LYS A 243 1.78 -21.69 7.14
C LYS A 243 0.31 -22.06 7.36
N GLU A 244 -0.20 -21.81 8.56
CA GLU A 244 -1.57 -22.09 9.00
C GLU A 244 -2.31 -20.79 9.34
N PHE A 245 -3.60 -20.72 9.05
CA PHE A 245 -4.47 -19.62 9.46
C PHE A 245 -5.90 -20.10 9.72
N VAL A 246 -6.68 -19.29 10.42
CA VAL A 246 -8.06 -19.59 10.82
C VAL A 246 -9.02 -18.57 10.19
N VAL A 247 -10.08 -19.06 9.55
CA VAL A 247 -11.10 -18.22 8.90
C VAL A 247 -12.45 -18.58 9.50
N ASP A 248 -12.99 -17.65 10.30
CA ASP A 248 -14.11 -17.85 11.22
C ASP A 248 -13.87 -19.04 12.18
N GLU A 249 -14.39 -20.21 11.84
CA GLU A 249 -14.31 -21.45 12.62
C GLU A 249 -13.40 -22.52 11.97
N TYR A 250 -12.96 -22.30 10.73
CA TYR A 250 -12.24 -23.28 9.91
C TYR A 250 -10.72 -23.03 9.91
N ARG A 251 -9.92 -24.10 9.97
CA ARG A 251 -8.45 -24.08 9.96
C ARG A 251 -7.91 -24.50 8.60
N ILE A 252 -7.03 -23.69 8.02
CA ILE A 252 -6.49 -23.88 6.68
C ILE A 252 -4.96 -23.95 6.75
N GLY A 253 -4.40 -25.06 6.26
CA GLY A 253 -2.97 -25.23 6.08
C GLY A 253 -2.51 -24.95 4.66
N THR A 254 -1.29 -24.41 4.54
CA THR A 254 -0.69 -24.09 3.25
C THR A 254 0.78 -24.48 3.18
N SER A 255 1.04 -25.63 2.55
CA SER A 255 2.39 -26.14 2.27
C SER A 255 2.95 -25.52 0.99
N ALA A 256 4.17 -24.99 1.01
CA ALA A 256 4.88 -24.50 -0.19
C ALA A 256 6.07 -25.37 -0.55
N VAL A 257 6.20 -25.73 -1.83
CA VAL A 257 7.12 -26.77 -2.31
C VAL A 257 7.87 -26.33 -3.58
N THR A 258 9.21 -26.42 -3.55
CA THR A 258 10.10 -26.05 -4.67
C THR A 258 10.30 -27.20 -5.67
N TRP A 259 9.25 -27.97 -5.96
CA TRP A 259 9.29 -29.19 -6.78
C TRP A 259 7.93 -29.44 -7.44
N HIS A 260 7.89 -30.12 -8.59
CA HIS A 260 6.69 -30.25 -9.40
C HIS A 260 5.98 -31.58 -9.15
N PHE A 261 4.63 -31.56 -9.18
CA PHE A 261 3.83 -32.72 -8.80
C PHE A 261 4.10 -33.95 -9.68
N ARG A 262 4.51 -33.80 -10.94
CA ARG A 262 4.81 -34.96 -11.80
C ARG A 262 6.01 -35.76 -11.29
N ALA A 263 7.15 -35.13 -10.99
CA ALA A 263 8.32 -35.83 -10.45
C ALA A 263 8.08 -36.36 -9.02
N TRP A 264 7.28 -35.65 -8.22
CA TRP A 264 6.86 -36.14 -6.92
C TRP A 264 5.97 -37.39 -7.05
N ALA A 265 5.01 -37.39 -7.97
CA ALA A 265 4.14 -38.54 -8.24
C ALA A 265 4.87 -39.70 -8.94
N GLU A 266 5.94 -39.44 -9.70
CA GLU A 266 6.86 -40.46 -10.23
C GLU A 266 7.68 -41.15 -9.12
N ARG A 267 7.92 -40.47 -7.98
CA ARG A 267 8.62 -41.03 -6.81
C ARG A 267 7.68 -41.75 -5.84
N ASP A 268 6.59 -41.08 -5.43
CA ASP A 268 5.72 -41.52 -4.32
C ASP A 268 4.38 -42.10 -4.80
N GLY A 269 3.90 -41.71 -5.97
CA GLY A 269 2.51 -41.91 -6.43
C GLY A 269 1.58 -40.72 -6.08
N ALA A 270 0.67 -40.37 -7.00
CA ALA A 270 -0.19 -39.19 -6.83
C ALA A 270 -1.27 -39.38 -5.75
N GLN A 271 -1.72 -40.62 -5.52
CA GLN A 271 -2.71 -40.93 -4.49
C GLN A 271 -2.07 -40.95 -3.10
N GLU A 272 -0.79 -41.30 -3.02
CA GLU A 272 0.04 -41.35 -1.83
C GLU A 272 0.40 -39.94 -1.35
N ILE A 273 0.72 -39.02 -2.27
CA ILE A 273 0.87 -37.58 -1.96
C ILE A 273 -0.42 -37.02 -1.36
N LYS A 274 -1.56 -37.34 -1.97
CA LYS A 274 -2.88 -36.93 -1.49
C LYS A 274 -3.20 -37.52 -0.12
N GLN A 275 -2.88 -38.80 0.11
CA GLN A 275 -3.05 -39.43 1.41
C GLN A 275 -2.13 -38.80 2.47
N ALA A 276 -0.87 -38.50 2.14
CA ALA A 276 0.06 -37.83 3.05
C ALA A 276 -0.43 -36.42 3.43
N ALA A 277 -1.02 -35.68 2.49
CA ALA A 277 -1.63 -34.37 2.76
C ALA A 277 -2.89 -34.48 3.64
N ILE A 278 -3.74 -35.49 3.41
CA ILE A 278 -4.92 -35.78 4.25
C ILE A 278 -4.49 -36.23 5.66
N ASP A 279 -3.49 -37.09 5.78
CA ASP A 279 -2.93 -37.53 7.06
C ASP A 279 -2.31 -36.37 7.84
N TYR A 280 -1.60 -35.47 7.14
CA TYR A 280 -1.04 -34.25 7.71
C TYR A 280 -2.15 -33.31 8.22
N ALA A 281 -3.18 -33.08 7.40
CA ALA A 281 -4.35 -32.30 7.76
C ALA A 281 -5.09 -32.85 8.98
N ASN A 282 -5.30 -34.17 9.04
CA ASN A 282 -5.91 -34.86 10.18
C ASN A 282 -5.06 -34.71 11.46
N ARG A 283 -3.73 -34.84 11.36
CA ARG A 283 -2.82 -34.64 12.51
C ARG A 283 -2.82 -33.20 13.03
N ARG A 284 -2.93 -32.22 12.13
CA ARG A 284 -3.01 -30.79 12.46
C ARG A 284 -4.42 -30.32 12.85
N GLN A 285 -5.46 -31.11 12.55
CA GLN A 285 -6.88 -30.76 12.65
C GLN A 285 -7.24 -29.57 11.73
N LEU A 286 -7.02 -29.75 10.43
CA LEU A 286 -7.34 -28.78 9.38
C LEU A 286 -8.60 -29.18 8.61
N ASP A 287 -9.35 -28.17 8.17
CA ASP A 287 -10.53 -28.32 7.33
C ASP A 287 -10.20 -28.28 5.82
N ILE A 288 -9.07 -27.65 5.46
CA ILE A 288 -8.46 -27.68 4.12
C ILE A 288 -6.92 -27.70 4.26
N GLU A 289 -6.24 -28.53 3.46
CA GLU A 289 -4.80 -28.40 3.16
C GLU A 289 -4.61 -27.99 1.70
N VAL A 290 -3.70 -27.03 1.44
CA VAL A 290 -3.44 -26.51 0.10
C VAL A 290 -1.94 -26.49 -0.20
N ILE A 291 -1.50 -27.31 -1.15
CA ILE A 291 -0.10 -27.37 -1.58
C ILE A 291 0.12 -26.40 -2.74
N PHE A 292 1.06 -25.48 -2.59
CA PHE A 292 1.53 -24.58 -3.64
C PHE A 292 2.89 -25.03 -4.14
N THR A 293 3.04 -25.27 -5.44
CA THR A 293 4.37 -25.49 -6.04
C THR A 293 4.86 -24.27 -6.82
N ALA A 294 6.18 -24.10 -6.84
CA ALA A 294 6.86 -23.07 -7.63
C ALA A 294 8.23 -23.61 -8.07
N PHE A 295 8.47 -23.67 -9.38
CA PHE A 295 9.66 -24.30 -9.93
C PHE A 295 9.94 -23.80 -11.35
N ASP A 296 11.19 -23.87 -11.78
CA ASP A 296 11.57 -23.73 -13.18
C ASP A 296 11.63 -25.12 -13.85
N HIS A 297 11.13 -25.24 -15.08
CA HIS A 297 11.17 -26.47 -15.87
C HIS A 297 11.37 -26.12 -17.35
N ASP A 298 12.40 -26.69 -17.99
CA ASP A 298 12.84 -26.35 -19.35
C ASP A 298 13.12 -24.85 -19.61
N GLY A 299 13.34 -24.07 -18.54
CA GLY A 299 13.51 -22.61 -18.59
C GLY A 299 12.23 -21.79 -18.39
N ASP A 300 11.06 -22.44 -18.31
CA ASP A 300 9.80 -21.78 -17.94
C ASP A 300 9.60 -21.81 -16.40
N TYR A 301 9.36 -20.65 -15.80
CA TYR A 301 8.85 -20.57 -14.43
C TYR A 301 7.38 -20.98 -14.37
N ARG A 302 7.05 -21.99 -13.55
CA ARG A 302 5.71 -22.59 -13.45
C ARG A 302 5.22 -22.67 -12.00
N ARG A 303 3.90 -22.76 -11.86
CA ARG A 303 3.20 -22.96 -10.59
C ARG A 303 2.15 -24.04 -10.74
N GLN A 304 1.94 -24.83 -9.70
CA GLN A 304 0.84 -25.78 -9.59
C GLN A 304 0.19 -25.64 -8.21
N LEU A 305 -1.04 -26.10 -8.09
CA LEU A 305 -1.83 -26.10 -6.88
C LEU A 305 -2.35 -27.51 -6.62
N ALA A 306 -2.39 -27.94 -5.36
CA ALA A 306 -3.26 -29.02 -4.93
C ALA A 306 -4.18 -28.53 -3.80
N VAL A 307 -5.44 -28.98 -3.80
CA VAL A 307 -6.47 -28.58 -2.83
C VAL A 307 -7.14 -29.83 -2.29
N PHE A 308 -7.00 -30.06 -0.99
CA PHE A 308 -7.60 -31.20 -0.29
C PHE A 308 -8.52 -30.69 0.82
N VAL A 309 -9.82 -30.75 0.55
CA VAL A 309 -10.87 -30.39 1.50
C VAL A 309 -11.15 -31.58 2.41
N ILE A 310 -11.17 -31.34 3.72
CA ILE A 310 -11.44 -32.34 4.77
C ILE A 310 -12.86 -32.17 5.32
N GLU A 311 -13.31 -30.94 5.53
CA GLU A 311 -14.69 -30.60 5.92
C GLU A 311 -15.60 -30.44 4.68
N PRO A 312 -16.56 -31.35 4.42
CA PRO A 312 -17.36 -31.33 3.19
C PRO A 312 -18.13 -30.04 2.90
N LYS A 313 -18.48 -29.22 3.92
CA LYS A 313 -19.09 -27.89 3.70
C LYS A 313 -18.21 -26.98 2.82
N LEU A 314 -16.89 -27.12 2.94
CA LEU A 314 -15.92 -26.28 2.25
C LEU A 314 -15.60 -26.75 0.81
N GLN A 315 -16.23 -27.82 0.30
CA GLN A 315 -16.05 -28.28 -1.08
C GLN A 315 -16.26 -27.14 -2.10
N ARG A 316 -17.24 -26.26 -1.83
CA ARG A 316 -17.53 -25.06 -2.63
C ARG A 316 -16.33 -24.09 -2.77
N VAL A 317 -15.36 -24.13 -1.85
CA VAL A 317 -14.13 -23.33 -1.92
C VAL A 317 -13.26 -23.85 -3.05
N GLN A 318 -13.02 -25.16 -3.13
CA GLN A 318 -12.30 -25.81 -4.23
C GLN A 318 -12.97 -25.52 -5.58
N ASP A 319 -14.29 -25.77 -5.66
CA ASP A 319 -15.07 -25.49 -6.87
C ASP A 319 -14.99 -24.02 -7.31
N SER A 320 -14.81 -23.09 -6.36
CA SER A 320 -14.69 -21.65 -6.62
C SER A 320 -13.28 -21.19 -6.99
N LEU A 321 -12.24 -21.98 -6.66
CA LEU A 321 -10.88 -21.79 -7.16
C LEU A 321 -10.77 -22.30 -8.61
N GLU A 322 -11.33 -23.48 -8.90
CA GLU A 322 -11.36 -24.07 -10.25
C GLU A 322 -12.05 -23.15 -11.26
N ARG A 323 -13.19 -22.56 -10.87
CA ARG A 323 -13.96 -21.63 -11.70
C ARG A 323 -13.36 -20.22 -11.78
N ASN A 324 -12.22 -19.95 -11.14
CA ASN A 324 -11.66 -18.60 -11.08
C ASN A 324 -10.80 -18.24 -12.30
N SER A 325 -11.31 -17.34 -13.15
CA SER A 325 -10.64 -16.83 -14.34
C SER A 325 -9.31 -16.12 -14.09
N ASP A 326 -9.08 -15.62 -12.88
CA ASP A 326 -7.81 -14.95 -12.53
C ASP A 326 -6.73 -15.97 -12.19
N ILE A 327 -7.08 -17.11 -11.58
CA ILE A 327 -6.13 -18.14 -11.14
C ILE A 327 -5.76 -19.07 -12.31
N GLN A 328 -6.74 -19.37 -13.17
CA GLN A 328 -6.58 -20.20 -14.38
C GLN A 328 -6.10 -21.62 -14.08
N LEU A 329 -6.72 -22.27 -13.08
CA LEU A 329 -6.45 -23.67 -12.74
C LEU A 329 -6.87 -24.61 -13.88
N LYS A 330 -6.03 -25.61 -14.16
CA LYS A 330 -6.27 -26.69 -15.12
C LYS A 330 -5.97 -28.02 -14.45
N PRO A 331 -6.94 -28.93 -14.28
CA PRO A 331 -6.69 -30.23 -13.65
C PRO A 331 -5.59 -31.00 -14.37
N ILE A 332 -4.63 -31.56 -13.62
CA ILE A 332 -3.60 -32.45 -14.13
C ILE A 332 -4.28 -33.81 -14.38
N LYS A 333 -4.43 -34.19 -15.66
CA LYS A 333 -5.29 -35.31 -16.08
C LYS A 333 -4.59 -36.66 -16.04
N GLU A 334 -3.26 -36.63 -15.92
CA GLU A 334 -2.40 -37.80 -15.87
C GLU A 334 -2.38 -38.48 -14.50
N PHE A 335 -2.98 -37.86 -13.47
CA PHE A 335 -3.13 -38.45 -12.16
C PHE A 335 -4.49 -39.14 -12.02
N GLU A 336 -4.50 -40.35 -11.46
CA GLU A 336 -5.72 -41.14 -11.23
C GLU A 336 -6.63 -40.56 -10.13
N THR A 337 -6.23 -39.46 -9.49
CA THR A 337 -6.93 -38.85 -8.35
C THR A 337 -7.11 -37.33 -8.52
N THR A 338 -8.25 -36.83 -8.09
CA THR A 338 -8.63 -35.41 -8.21
C THR A 338 -7.93 -34.51 -7.18
N GLY A 339 -7.89 -33.21 -7.46
CA GLY A 339 -7.39 -32.19 -6.54
C GLY A 339 -6.03 -31.58 -6.88
N PHE A 340 -5.44 -31.93 -8.03
CA PHE A 340 -4.16 -31.38 -8.52
C PHE A 340 -4.35 -30.56 -9.81
N TYR A 341 -3.67 -29.41 -9.92
CA TYR A 341 -3.90 -28.42 -10.98
C TYR A 341 -2.61 -27.70 -11.42
N ASP A 342 -2.42 -27.51 -12.73
CA ASP A 342 -1.52 -26.47 -13.24
C ASP A 342 -2.17 -25.09 -13.05
N GLN A 343 -1.39 -24.10 -12.61
CA GLN A 343 -1.86 -22.73 -12.37
C GLN A 343 -1.41 -21.81 -13.51
N GLY A 344 -2.33 -21.45 -14.42
CA GLY A 344 -2.02 -20.60 -15.58
C GLY A 344 -1.51 -19.20 -15.21
N ASN A 345 -2.02 -18.59 -14.14
CA ASN A 345 -1.52 -17.29 -13.68
C ASN A 345 -0.31 -17.43 -12.73
N ILE A 346 0.87 -17.63 -13.32
CA ILE A 346 2.15 -17.77 -12.60
C ILE A 346 2.53 -16.54 -11.73
N ARG A 347 1.87 -15.38 -11.93
CA ARG A 347 2.09 -14.17 -11.09
C ARG A 347 1.36 -14.22 -9.74
N MET A 348 0.45 -15.16 -9.53
CA MET A 348 -0.23 -15.33 -8.24
C MET A 348 0.55 -16.29 -7.32
N SER A 349 1.15 -15.72 -6.27
CA SER A 349 1.88 -16.44 -5.22
C SER A 349 0.95 -17.01 -4.14
N ARG A 350 1.49 -17.87 -3.25
CA ARG A 350 0.82 -18.35 -2.03
C ARG A 350 0.10 -17.22 -1.29
N LYS A 351 0.79 -16.10 -0.98
CA LYS A 351 0.19 -14.96 -0.24
C LYS A 351 -1.01 -14.32 -0.97
N GLN A 352 -1.04 -14.31 -2.31
CA GLN A 352 -2.19 -13.79 -3.06
C GLN A 352 -3.35 -14.79 -3.17
N LEU A 353 -3.08 -16.09 -2.99
CA LEU A 353 -4.07 -17.17 -3.07
C LEU A 353 -4.65 -17.49 -1.69
N SER A 354 -3.87 -17.50 -0.61
CA SER A 354 -4.35 -17.55 0.77
C SER A 354 -5.34 -16.40 1.04
N ASN A 355 -4.96 -15.15 0.70
CA ASN A 355 -5.83 -13.98 0.77
C ASN A 355 -7.12 -14.06 -0.09
N ARG A 356 -7.26 -15.09 -0.96
CA ARG A 356 -8.50 -15.42 -1.69
C ARG A 356 -9.24 -16.63 -1.10
N LEU A 357 -8.56 -17.58 -0.45
CA LEU A 357 -9.20 -18.62 0.36
C LEU A 357 -10.05 -17.98 1.46
N ASP A 358 -9.47 -17.05 2.23
CA ASP A 358 -10.17 -16.30 3.29
C ASP A 358 -11.47 -15.68 2.77
N ARG A 359 -11.38 -14.96 1.65
CA ARG A 359 -12.51 -14.26 1.04
C ARG A 359 -13.57 -15.23 0.54
N THR A 360 -13.15 -16.31 -0.11
CA THR A 360 -14.07 -17.33 -0.66
C THR A 360 -14.87 -17.99 0.46
N ILE A 361 -14.20 -18.41 1.55
CA ILE A 361 -14.84 -18.98 2.74
C ILE A 361 -15.86 -17.98 3.33
N MET A 362 -15.43 -16.75 3.60
CA MET A 362 -16.31 -15.69 4.15
C MET A 362 -17.49 -15.32 3.24
N THR A 363 -17.33 -15.34 1.91
CA THR A 363 -18.43 -15.05 0.99
C THR A 363 -19.45 -16.20 0.87
N ASN A 364 -19.02 -17.45 1.04
CA ASN A 364 -19.89 -18.61 0.78
C ASN A 364 -21.03 -18.75 1.81
N GLN A 365 -20.84 -18.26 3.05
CA GLN A 365 -21.91 -18.21 4.06
C GLN A 365 -23.05 -17.24 3.70
N ILE A 366 -22.82 -16.24 2.85
CA ILE A 366 -23.81 -15.19 2.50
C ILE A 366 -24.96 -15.74 1.62
N THR A 367 -24.91 -17.02 1.24
CA THR A 367 -25.92 -17.66 0.37
C THR A 367 -27.14 -18.23 1.09
N ASP A 368 -27.18 -18.25 2.43
CA ASP A 368 -28.34 -18.75 3.19
C ASP A 368 -28.74 -17.86 4.36
N PHE A 369 -29.46 -16.76 4.07
CA PHE A 369 -30.55 -16.27 4.93
C PHE A 369 -31.43 -15.25 4.18
N GLY A 370 -32.67 -15.62 3.88
CA GLY A 370 -33.62 -14.75 3.20
C GLY A 370 -34.44 -13.88 4.15
N LYS A 371 -34.24 -12.55 4.14
CA LYS A 371 -35.29 -11.54 4.43
C LYS A 371 -34.93 -10.18 3.85
N ARG A 372 -35.94 -9.48 3.30
CA ARG A 372 -35.84 -8.09 2.84
C ARG A 372 -36.23 -7.13 3.97
N ASP A 373 -36.07 -5.84 3.69
CA ASP A 373 -36.60 -4.70 4.45
C ASP A 373 -35.95 -4.44 5.83
N THR A 374 -34.76 -3.83 5.79
CA THR A 374 -34.16 -3.07 6.92
C THR A 374 -32.98 -2.19 6.48
N TYR A 375 -32.24 -2.59 5.44
CA TYR A 375 -30.97 -1.97 5.03
C TYR A 375 -31.05 -0.59 4.36
N ARG A 376 -32.23 0.04 4.24
CA ARG A 376 -32.37 1.37 3.62
C ARG A 376 -32.14 2.53 4.59
N GLU A 377 -32.68 2.47 5.81
CA GLU A 377 -32.54 3.56 6.79
C GLU A 377 -31.15 3.64 7.44
N LEU A 378 -30.51 2.49 7.68
CA LEU A 378 -29.13 2.45 8.20
C LEU A 378 -28.13 3.07 7.21
N PHE A 379 -28.40 2.98 5.92
CA PHE A 379 -27.50 3.45 4.87
C PHE A 379 -27.40 4.98 4.81
N GLU A 380 -28.53 5.67 4.88
CA GLU A 380 -28.56 7.14 4.79
C GLU A 380 -28.06 7.82 6.08
N ARG A 381 -28.24 7.18 7.26
CA ARG A 381 -27.71 7.69 8.54
C ARG A 381 -26.17 7.58 8.66
N PHE A 382 -25.55 6.61 7.98
CA PHE A 382 -24.09 6.39 8.05
C PHE A 382 -23.28 7.44 7.28
N LEU A 383 -23.78 7.95 6.15
CA LEU A 383 -22.99 8.80 5.24
C LEU A 383 -22.57 10.16 5.83
N CYS A 384 -23.28 10.69 6.83
CA CYS A 384 -22.88 11.92 7.53
C CYS A 384 -21.68 11.73 8.48
N PHE A 385 -21.42 10.51 8.95
CA PHE A 385 -20.40 10.26 9.99
C PHE A 385 -18.97 10.20 9.43
N LEU A 386 -18.78 9.66 8.22
CA LEU A 386 -17.47 9.55 7.55
C LEU A 386 -16.84 10.90 7.16
N LEU A 387 -17.55 12.01 7.33
CA LEU A 387 -17.19 13.33 6.79
C LEU A 387 -16.31 14.21 7.70
N HIS A 388 -15.93 13.74 8.90
CA HIS A 388 -15.21 14.58 9.88
C HIS A 388 -14.00 13.95 10.60
N LEU A 389 -13.68 12.66 10.41
CA LEU A 389 -12.52 12.02 11.07
C LEU A 389 -11.22 12.15 10.26
N LYS A 390 -10.82 13.42 10.04
CA LYS A 390 -9.45 13.82 9.73
C LYS A 390 -9.13 15.15 10.41
N LEU A 391 -8.39 15.11 11.52
CA LEU A 391 -7.53 16.21 11.96
C LEU A 391 -6.51 15.73 13.02
N SER A 392 -5.25 15.63 12.59
CA SER A 392 -4.00 15.83 13.33
C SER A 392 -3.85 15.31 14.78
N PHE A 393 -2.98 14.31 14.96
CA PHE A 393 -2.12 14.26 16.15
C PHE A 393 -0.92 15.19 15.95
N GLY A 394 -0.58 16.01 16.96
CA GLY A 394 0.63 16.86 16.94
C GLY A 394 0.45 18.29 17.44
N GLY A 395 0.22 18.49 18.74
CA GLY A 395 0.22 19.83 19.35
C GLY A 395 -0.24 19.86 20.81
N LYS A 396 0.53 20.52 21.70
CA LYS A 396 0.16 20.68 23.11
C LYS A 396 -1.02 21.67 23.28
N PRO A 397 -1.94 21.44 24.24
CA PRO A 397 -3.18 22.19 24.33
C PRO A 397 -2.98 23.64 24.80
N LYS A 398 -3.57 24.60 24.07
CA LYS A 398 -3.85 25.96 24.57
C LYS A 398 -5.37 26.15 24.68
N LYS A 399 -5.84 26.53 25.87
CA LYS A 399 -7.27 26.77 26.12
C LYS A 399 -7.76 28.00 25.35
N TYR A 400 -8.80 27.81 24.53
CA TYR A 400 -9.67 28.88 24.03
C TYR A 400 -11.13 28.46 24.25
N PRO A 401 -12.06 29.41 24.47
CA PRO A 401 -13.42 29.08 24.88
C PRO A 401 -14.25 28.52 23.72
N LEU A 402 -14.96 27.42 23.98
CA LEU A 402 -15.92 26.83 23.05
C LEU A 402 -17.10 27.77 22.79
N LYS A 403 -17.41 28.01 21.51
CA LYS A 403 -18.74 28.42 21.06
C LYS A 403 -19.19 27.56 19.88
N GLU A 404 -20.45 27.13 19.95
CA GLU A 404 -21.24 26.53 18.88
C GLU A 404 -20.73 25.19 18.29
N SER A 405 -20.40 24.26 19.19
CA SER A 405 -20.43 22.81 18.92
C SER A 405 -21.88 22.34 18.62
N GLY A 406 -22.30 22.45 17.36
CA GLY A 406 -23.72 22.42 16.97
C GLY A 406 -24.25 21.18 16.25
N PHE A 407 -23.51 20.08 16.13
CA PHE A 407 -23.94 18.88 15.37
C PHE A 407 -24.40 17.70 16.25
N ILE A 408 -23.52 17.19 17.12
CA ILE A 408 -23.82 16.04 18.01
C ILE A 408 -25.01 16.35 18.95
N SER A 409 -25.07 17.60 19.45
CA SER A 409 -26.10 18.13 20.34
C SER A 409 -27.50 18.32 19.71
N ARG A 410 -27.68 17.93 18.44
CA ARG A 410 -28.96 17.99 17.70
C ARG A 410 -29.46 16.62 17.23
N LEU A 411 -28.78 15.54 17.60
CA LEU A 411 -29.25 14.18 17.35
C LEU A 411 -30.47 13.84 18.24
N PRO A 412 -31.41 13.00 17.79
CA PRO A 412 -32.46 12.47 18.65
C PRO A 412 -31.87 11.78 19.88
N GLN A 413 -32.52 11.93 21.04
CA GLN A 413 -32.01 11.48 22.32
C GLN A 413 -31.73 9.97 22.32
N GLU A 414 -32.55 9.20 21.63
CA GLU A 414 -32.47 7.75 21.47
C GLU A 414 -31.23 7.33 20.66
N VAL A 415 -30.83 8.14 19.67
CA VAL A 415 -29.63 7.89 18.85
C VAL A 415 -28.37 8.17 19.66
N LEU A 416 -28.37 9.25 20.44
CA LEU A 416 -27.30 9.50 21.41
C LEU A 416 -27.25 8.38 22.46
N GLN A 417 -28.40 7.94 22.96
CA GLN A 417 -28.49 6.91 23.98
C GLN A 417 -27.99 5.55 23.48
N CYS A 418 -28.31 5.12 22.26
CA CYS A 418 -27.75 3.91 21.66
C CYS A 418 -26.24 4.02 21.40
N ILE A 419 -25.73 5.19 20.97
CA ILE A 419 -24.29 5.40 20.77
C ILE A 419 -23.56 5.34 22.12
N TYR A 420 -24.07 6.04 23.15
CA TYR A 420 -23.48 5.98 24.49
C TYR A 420 -23.61 4.59 25.11
N GLN A 421 -24.74 3.88 24.97
CA GLN A 421 -24.90 2.49 25.44
C GLN A 421 -23.96 1.48 24.76
N GLN A 422 -23.36 1.82 23.61
CA GLN A 422 -22.32 1.02 22.94
C GLN A 422 -20.89 1.47 23.32
N LEU A 423 -20.71 2.68 23.85
CA LEU A 423 -19.43 3.26 24.28
C LEU A 423 -19.19 3.21 25.80
N ASP A 424 -20.26 3.06 26.58
CA ASP A 424 -20.30 2.95 28.05
C ASP A 424 -20.20 1.48 28.52
N ILE A 425 -20.24 0.53 27.57
CA ILE A 425 -19.76 -0.84 27.82
C ILE A 425 -18.24 -0.73 27.98
N GLN A 426 -17.72 -1.14 29.14
CA GLN A 426 -16.27 -1.20 29.40
C GLN A 426 -15.54 -2.30 28.59
N ASP A 427 -16.21 -2.88 27.59
CA ASP A 427 -15.66 -3.91 26.71
C ASP A 427 -15.00 -3.31 25.47
N ILE A 428 -13.68 -3.20 25.55
CA ILE A 428 -12.80 -2.79 24.45
C ILE A 428 -12.90 -3.75 23.25
N TYR A 429 -13.31 -5.01 23.45
CA TYR A 429 -13.51 -5.98 22.37
C TYR A 429 -14.78 -5.68 21.56
N ALA A 430 -15.93 -5.42 22.21
CA ALA A 430 -17.15 -4.96 21.54
C ALA A 430 -16.93 -3.67 20.74
N PHE A 431 -16.20 -2.70 21.29
CA PHE A 431 -15.81 -1.48 20.57
C PHE A 431 -14.96 -1.81 19.33
N ASN A 432 -13.91 -2.62 19.48
CA ASN A 432 -13.05 -3.02 18.37
C ASN A 432 -13.79 -3.82 17.29
N GLN A 433 -14.68 -4.74 17.66
CA GLN A 433 -15.49 -5.49 16.69
C GLN A 433 -16.48 -4.58 15.95
N THR A 434 -17.06 -3.59 16.64
CA THR A 434 -17.89 -2.55 16.02
C THR A 434 -17.09 -1.72 15.00
N CYS A 435 -15.89 -1.24 15.37
CA CYS A 435 -14.98 -0.54 14.45
C CYS A 435 -14.54 -1.41 13.26
N ARG A 436 -14.18 -2.68 13.48
CA ARG A 436 -13.85 -3.66 12.43
C ARG A 436 -15.03 -3.92 11.48
N SER A 437 -16.25 -3.88 11.99
CA SER A 437 -17.48 -4.07 11.20
C SER A 437 -17.78 -2.84 10.34
N PHE A 438 -17.67 -1.63 10.90
CA PHE A 438 -17.74 -0.39 10.13
C PHE A 438 -16.66 -0.30 9.04
N HIS A 439 -15.41 -0.73 9.33
CA HIS A 439 -14.34 -0.78 8.34
C HIS A 439 -14.66 -1.77 7.20
N ARG A 440 -15.12 -2.98 7.53
CA ARG A 440 -15.55 -3.98 6.53
C ARG A 440 -16.65 -3.43 5.62
N VAL A 441 -17.67 -2.76 6.16
CA VAL A 441 -18.75 -2.12 5.38
C VAL A 441 -18.23 -0.96 4.52
N ALA A 442 -17.36 -0.09 5.05
CA ALA A 442 -16.79 1.03 4.30
C ALA A 442 -15.89 0.58 3.13
N MET A 443 -15.28 -0.61 3.23
CA MET A 443 -14.44 -1.16 2.18
C MET A 443 -15.21 -1.78 1.00
N GLN A 444 -16.51 -2.05 1.14
CA GLN A 444 -17.33 -2.65 0.08
C GLN A 444 -17.45 -1.74 -1.16
N PRO A 445 -17.42 -2.29 -2.40
CA PRO A 445 -17.58 -1.50 -3.63
C PRO A 445 -18.89 -0.70 -3.67
N SER A 446 -19.99 -1.28 -3.18
CA SER A 446 -21.33 -0.67 -3.10
C SER A 446 -21.40 0.54 -2.16
N SER A 447 -20.64 0.51 -1.06
CA SER A 447 -20.47 1.62 -0.10
C SER A 447 -19.62 2.74 -0.69
N LYS A 448 -18.49 2.39 -1.31
CA LYS A 448 -17.59 3.32 -2.03
C LYS A 448 -18.34 4.06 -3.15
N ALA A 449 -19.11 3.33 -3.95
CA ALA A 449 -19.93 3.89 -5.02
C ALA A 449 -20.93 4.94 -4.51
N ALA A 450 -21.67 4.64 -3.44
CA ALA A 450 -22.62 5.59 -2.86
C ALA A 450 -21.93 6.79 -2.22
N TRP A 451 -20.82 6.58 -1.50
CA TRP A 451 -20.03 7.66 -0.92
C TRP A 451 -19.58 8.65 -2.00
N MET A 452 -19.07 8.16 -3.16
CA MET A 452 -18.70 9.03 -4.28
C MET A 452 -19.91 9.84 -4.82
N VAL A 453 -21.08 9.21 -4.95
CA VAL A 453 -22.30 9.89 -5.44
C VAL A 453 -22.80 10.95 -4.45
N THR A 454 -22.71 10.73 -3.14
CA THR A 454 -23.18 11.71 -2.15
C THR A 454 -22.15 12.81 -1.87
N GLN A 455 -20.84 12.52 -1.87
CA GLN A 455 -19.81 13.53 -1.64
C GLN A 455 -19.66 14.50 -2.83
N TYR A 456 -19.64 13.97 -4.05
CA TYR A 456 -19.35 14.76 -5.25
C TYR A 456 -20.61 15.03 -6.11
N GLY A 457 -21.71 14.33 -5.85
CA GLY A 457 -22.92 14.41 -6.67
C GLY A 457 -22.85 13.52 -7.91
N ALA A 458 -24.03 13.15 -8.44
CA ALA A 458 -24.21 12.29 -9.61
C ALA A 458 -23.30 12.66 -10.81
N ARG A 459 -23.10 13.96 -11.06
CA ARG A 459 -22.32 14.54 -12.16
C ARG A 459 -20.81 14.28 -12.05
N PHE A 460 -20.27 14.21 -10.84
CA PHE A 460 -18.82 14.18 -10.59
C PHE A 460 -18.33 12.83 -10.08
N ALA A 461 -19.20 11.98 -9.54
CA ALA A 461 -18.86 10.68 -8.96
C ALA A 461 -18.09 9.75 -9.91
N LEU A 462 -18.53 9.62 -11.17
CA LEU A 462 -17.81 8.83 -12.18
C LEU A 462 -16.41 9.39 -12.44
N TYR A 463 -16.30 10.70 -12.61
CA TYR A 463 -15.02 11.33 -12.93
C TYR A 463 -14.03 11.28 -11.74
N TYR A 464 -14.52 11.41 -10.51
CA TYR A 464 -13.72 11.12 -9.31
C TYR A 464 -13.22 9.67 -9.30
N ALA A 465 -14.10 8.70 -9.59
CA ALA A 465 -13.71 7.29 -9.65
C ALA A 465 -12.64 7.03 -10.73
N LEU A 466 -12.82 7.62 -11.92
CA LEU A 466 -11.86 7.55 -13.04
C LEU A 466 -10.49 8.15 -12.70
N LEU A 467 -10.43 9.22 -11.89
CA LEU A 467 -9.15 9.80 -11.47
C LEU A 467 -8.51 9.08 -10.27
N ALA A 468 -9.31 8.61 -9.31
CA ALA A 468 -8.82 8.18 -8.00
C ALA A 468 -8.67 6.66 -7.85
N VAL A 469 -9.47 5.88 -8.57
CA VAL A 469 -9.49 4.42 -8.52
C VAL A 469 -9.81 3.79 -9.90
N PRO A 470 -9.14 4.18 -11.01
CA PRO A 470 -9.43 3.63 -12.34
C PRO A 470 -9.27 2.11 -12.42
N GLN A 471 -8.33 1.52 -11.67
CA GLN A 471 -8.14 0.07 -11.59
C GLN A 471 -9.30 -0.69 -10.90
N HIS A 472 -10.21 0.03 -10.22
CA HIS A 472 -11.47 -0.49 -9.68
C HIS A 472 -12.68 -0.19 -10.58
N CYS A 473 -12.52 0.58 -11.66
CA CYS A 473 -13.59 0.93 -12.58
C CYS A 473 -13.83 -0.16 -13.62
N HIS A 474 -14.13 -1.38 -13.16
CA HIS A 474 -14.68 -2.48 -13.96
C HIS A 474 -16.22 -2.47 -13.95
N GLY A 475 -16.84 -3.29 -14.80
CA GLY A 475 -18.28 -3.31 -15.07
C GLY A 475 -19.14 -3.39 -13.81
N ASP A 476 -18.87 -4.32 -12.88
CA ASP A 476 -19.66 -4.45 -11.64
C ASP A 476 -19.66 -3.18 -10.80
N PHE A 477 -18.49 -2.57 -10.59
CA PHE A 477 -18.38 -1.34 -9.79
C PHE A 477 -19.05 -0.16 -10.51
N LEU A 478 -18.89 -0.07 -11.83
CA LEU A 478 -19.54 0.98 -12.63
C LEU A 478 -21.06 0.81 -12.66
N HIS A 479 -21.58 -0.42 -12.76
CA HIS A 479 -23.00 -0.72 -12.59
C HIS A 479 -23.49 -0.36 -11.17
N MET A 480 -22.74 -0.65 -10.11
CA MET A 480 -23.07 -0.17 -8.76
C MET A 480 -23.09 1.36 -8.69
N LEU A 481 -22.13 2.05 -9.31
CA LEU A 481 -22.02 3.50 -9.34
C LEU A 481 -23.19 4.16 -10.08
N PHE A 482 -23.57 3.63 -11.25
CA PHE A 482 -24.74 4.07 -12.02
C PHE A 482 -26.06 3.73 -11.31
N ASN A 483 -26.17 2.57 -10.66
CA ASN A 483 -27.33 2.19 -9.86
C ASN A 483 -27.50 3.04 -8.58
N ARG A 484 -26.41 3.65 -8.08
CA ARG A 484 -26.46 4.68 -7.03
C ARG A 484 -26.80 6.08 -7.56
N GLY A 485 -26.99 6.24 -8.87
CA GLY A 485 -27.41 7.49 -9.49
C GLY A 485 -26.29 8.31 -10.14
N ALA A 486 -25.07 7.78 -10.28
CA ALA A 486 -24.05 8.45 -11.09
C ALA A 486 -24.47 8.54 -12.57
N ILE A 487 -24.08 9.64 -13.21
CA ILE A 487 -24.25 9.85 -14.66
C ILE A 487 -22.89 9.82 -15.37
N VAL A 488 -22.92 9.73 -16.70
CA VAL A 488 -21.74 9.80 -17.57
C VAL A 488 -21.75 11.17 -18.27
N PRO A 489 -21.00 12.19 -17.82
CA PRO A 489 -21.05 13.52 -18.45
C PRO A 489 -20.50 13.49 -19.87
N ARG A 490 -21.17 14.17 -20.81
CA ARG A 490 -20.83 14.16 -22.25
C ARG A 490 -19.37 14.53 -22.52
N HIS A 491 -18.84 15.59 -21.89
CA HIS A 491 -17.45 16.01 -22.04
C HIS A 491 -16.43 14.97 -21.55
N VAL A 492 -16.71 14.31 -20.41
CA VAL A 492 -15.85 13.27 -19.84
C VAL A 492 -15.80 12.05 -20.77
N LEU A 493 -16.95 11.66 -21.31
CA LEU A 493 -17.09 10.56 -22.27
C LEU A 493 -16.38 10.84 -23.60
N GLN A 494 -16.53 12.04 -24.14
CA GLN A 494 -15.84 12.48 -25.35
C GLN A 494 -14.31 12.43 -25.17
N ARG A 495 -13.78 12.91 -24.03
CA ARG A 495 -12.33 12.82 -23.77
C ARG A 495 -11.87 11.37 -23.57
N LEU A 496 -12.65 10.55 -22.87
CA LEU A 496 -12.37 9.12 -22.68
C LEU A 496 -12.25 8.39 -24.04
N ILE A 497 -13.18 8.64 -24.97
CA ILE A 497 -13.10 8.14 -26.36
C ILE A 497 -11.86 8.68 -27.10
N GLN A 498 -11.57 9.98 -26.97
CA GLN A 498 -10.42 10.62 -27.64
C GLN A 498 -9.05 10.09 -27.19
N VAL A 499 -8.95 9.44 -26.02
CA VAL A 499 -7.67 9.20 -25.33
C VAL A 499 -7.41 7.73 -24.98
N TYR A 500 -8.45 6.90 -24.73
CA TYR A 500 -8.27 5.52 -24.26
C TYR A 500 -7.40 4.65 -25.18
N LEU A 501 -7.57 4.77 -26.51
CA LEU A 501 -6.85 3.99 -27.51
C LEU A 501 -5.74 4.78 -28.25
N LYS A 502 -5.28 5.92 -27.71
CA LYS A 502 -4.22 6.74 -28.33
C LYS A 502 -2.92 6.70 -27.51
N PRO A 503 -1.74 6.71 -28.16
CA PRO A 503 -0.48 6.85 -27.42
C PRO A 503 -0.47 8.18 -26.65
N ILE A 504 0.11 8.17 -25.44
CA ILE A 504 0.32 9.40 -24.67
C ILE A 504 1.48 10.17 -25.30
N GLU A 505 1.15 11.08 -26.21
CA GLU A 505 2.08 12.07 -26.75
C GLU A 505 2.53 13.02 -25.63
N LYS A 506 3.68 12.73 -25.02
CA LYS A 506 4.36 13.65 -24.12
C LYS A 506 4.64 14.95 -24.88
N ARG A 507 4.01 16.06 -24.49
CA ARG A 507 4.33 17.38 -25.05
C ARG A 507 5.82 17.66 -24.80
N ARG A 508 6.50 18.28 -25.76
CA ARG A 508 7.89 18.75 -25.53
C ARG A 508 7.86 19.71 -24.33
N ARG A 509 8.62 19.37 -23.27
CA ARG A 509 8.76 20.16 -22.04
C ARG A 509 8.86 21.64 -22.37
N ARG A 510 7.97 22.47 -21.82
CA ARG A 510 7.99 23.92 -22.04
C ARG A 510 8.83 24.63 -20.98
N SER A 511 9.01 24.04 -19.81
CA SER A 511 9.94 24.50 -18.79
C SER A 511 10.86 23.38 -18.28
N SER A 512 11.94 23.75 -17.60
CA SER A 512 12.79 22.84 -16.84
C SER A 512 12.16 22.35 -15.52
N PHE A 513 10.99 22.86 -15.16
CA PHE A 513 10.27 22.60 -13.91
C PHE A 513 8.99 21.77 -14.11
N ASP A 514 8.76 21.26 -15.33
CA ASP A 514 7.66 20.35 -15.68
C ASP A 514 7.92 18.93 -15.08
N ILE A 515 7.78 18.82 -13.75
CA ILE A 515 7.86 17.55 -13.00
C ILE A 515 6.62 16.66 -13.28
N PHE A 516 5.48 17.28 -13.61
CA PHE A 516 4.23 16.58 -13.88
C PHE A 516 3.49 17.21 -15.07
N ASP A 517 3.28 16.43 -16.13
CA ASP A 517 2.53 16.84 -17.32
C ASP A 517 1.02 16.65 -17.06
N LEU A 518 0.38 17.69 -16.52
CA LEU A 518 -1.04 17.72 -16.16
C LEU A 518 -1.97 17.41 -17.34
N ASP A 519 -1.58 17.74 -18.59
CA ASP A 519 -2.37 17.43 -19.78
C ASP A 519 -2.45 15.91 -20.04
N THR A 520 -1.47 15.14 -19.52
CA THR A 520 -1.43 13.68 -19.62
C THR A 520 -2.02 12.94 -18.41
N PHE A 521 -2.32 13.62 -17.29
CA PHE A 521 -2.76 12.94 -16.06
C PHE A 521 -4.04 12.12 -16.26
N PHE A 522 -5.09 12.72 -16.81
CA PHE A 522 -6.34 12.00 -17.12
C PHE A 522 -6.12 10.88 -18.15
N ALA A 523 -5.18 11.04 -19.09
CA ALA A 523 -4.84 10.01 -20.07
C ALA A 523 -4.26 8.76 -19.40
N GLN A 524 -3.32 8.95 -18.47
CA GLN A 524 -2.72 7.85 -17.71
C GLN A 524 -3.77 7.09 -16.88
N GLN A 525 -4.66 7.82 -16.18
CA GLN A 525 -5.70 7.17 -15.38
C GLN A 525 -6.70 6.39 -16.26
N VAL A 526 -7.19 7.00 -17.34
CA VAL A 526 -8.14 6.36 -18.27
C VAL A 526 -7.54 5.16 -19.00
N GLN A 527 -6.25 5.20 -19.37
CA GLN A 527 -5.58 4.05 -20.01
C GLN A 527 -5.32 2.87 -19.05
N SER A 528 -5.47 3.07 -17.72
CA SER A 528 -5.45 1.99 -16.74
C SER A 528 -6.82 1.32 -16.50
N LEU A 529 -7.88 1.76 -17.20
CA LEU A 529 -9.20 1.11 -17.15
C LEU A 529 -9.18 -0.25 -17.86
N SER A 530 -9.90 -1.23 -17.29
CA SER A 530 -10.22 -2.46 -18.00
C SER A 530 -11.06 -2.17 -19.25
N PHE A 531 -10.90 -2.98 -20.30
CA PHE A 531 -11.70 -2.86 -21.53
C PHE A 531 -13.21 -3.01 -21.25
N ASP A 532 -13.57 -3.90 -20.32
CA ASP A 532 -14.92 -4.07 -19.81
C ASP A 532 -15.48 -2.78 -19.16
N GLY A 533 -14.70 -2.12 -18.30
CA GLY A 533 -15.09 -0.86 -17.68
C GLY A 533 -15.25 0.27 -18.70
N TYR A 534 -14.33 0.38 -19.66
CA TYR A 534 -14.43 1.29 -20.79
C TYR A 534 -15.71 1.04 -21.62
N ALA A 535 -16.00 -0.22 -21.95
CA ALA A 535 -17.21 -0.62 -22.69
C ALA A 535 -18.49 -0.32 -21.91
N THR A 536 -18.50 -0.52 -20.58
CA THR A 536 -19.63 -0.20 -19.70
C THR A 536 -19.93 1.30 -19.69
N ILE A 537 -18.89 2.15 -19.66
CA ILE A 537 -19.02 3.61 -19.74
C ILE A 537 -19.53 4.04 -21.13
N LEU A 538 -19.01 3.45 -22.22
CA LEU A 538 -19.51 3.72 -23.58
C LEU A 538 -20.98 3.35 -23.73
N GLN A 539 -21.38 2.15 -23.29
CA GLN A 539 -22.75 1.66 -23.39
C GLN A 539 -23.70 2.57 -22.60
N ARG A 540 -23.32 2.95 -21.37
CA ARG A 540 -24.10 3.88 -20.55
C ARG A 540 -24.18 5.29 -21.15
N GLY A 541 -23.11 5.74 -21.80
CA GLY A 541 -23.09 6.97 -22.58
C GLY A 541 -24.05 6.96 -23.77
N HIS A 542 -24.03 5.88 -24.56
CA HIS A 542 -24.92 5.71 -25.71
C HIS A 542 -26.40 5.61 -25.30
N GLN A 543 -26.71 5.01 -24.14
CA GLN A 543 -28.07 5.07 -23.56
C GLN A 543 -28.55 6.49 -23.22
N LEU A 544 -27.65 7.42 -22.91
CA LEU A 544 -27.98 8.79 -22.50
C LEU A 544 -28.02 9.78 -23.66
N TYR A 545 -27.21 9.58 -24.71
CA TYR A 545 -27.02 10.55 -25.80
C TYR A 545 -27.29 9.98 -27.21
N GLY A 546 -27.49 8.66 -27.34
CA GLY A 546 -27.80 8.00 -28.62
C GLY A 546 -26.72 8.24 -29.68
N ASN A 547 -27.13 8.85 -30.79
CA ASN A 547 -26.23 9.23 -31.90
C ASN A 547 -25.83 10.72 -31.87
N ASP A 548 -26.29 11.52 -30.89
CA ASP A 548 -25.85 12.90 -30.69
C ASP A 548 -24.47 12.90 -29.99
N PHE A 549 -23.47 12.44 -30.71
CA PHE A 549 -22.06 12.48 -30.36
C PHE A 549 -21.27 13.27 -31.38
N ASP A 550 -21.46 14.58 -31.39
CA ASP A 550 -20.47 15.48 -31.97
C ASP A 550 -19.13 15.29 -31.23
N LEU A 551 -18.16 14.66 -31.90
CA LEU A 551 -16.79 14.44 -31.42
C LEU A 551 -15.83 15.58 -31.83
N GLN A 552 -16.31 16.57 -32.60
CA GLN A 552 -15.57 17.71 -33.11
C GLN A 552 -15.91 19.03 -32.39
N ALA A 553 -17.11 19.13 -31.79
CA ALA A 553 -17.52 20.28 -31.00
C ALA A 553 -16.50 20.63 -29.89
N ASN A 554 -16.25 21.94 -29.76
CA ASN A 554 -15.19 22.48 -28.91
C ASN A 554 -15.75 22.96 -27.56
N TYR A 555 -15.87 22.03 -26.60
CA TYR A 555 -16.48 22.24 -25.28
C TYR A 555 -15.62 23.06 -24.29
N HIS A 556 -14.72 23.93 -24.77
CA HIS A 556 -13.73 24.63 -23.92
C HIS A 556 -14.20 25.98 -23.35
N ASP A 557 -15.28 26.58 -23.87
CA ASP A 557 -15.83 27.83 -23.35
C ASP A 557 -16.98 27.59 -22.34
N PRO A 558 -16.85 28.03 -21.07
CA PRO A 558 -17.92 27.90 -20.08
C PRO A 558 -19.17 28.77 -20.36
N THR A 559 -19.06 29.78 -21.22
CA THR A 559 -20.10 30.83 -21.38
C THR A 559 -21.01 30.64 -22.58
N SER A 560 -20.68 29.77 -23.52
CA SER A 560 -21.53 29.40 -24.66
C SER A 560 -22.40 28.16 -24.43
N MET A 561 -22.32 27.52 -23.25
CA MET A 561 -22.91 26.19 -23.03
C MET A 561 -24.02 26.15 -21.95
N PRO A 562 -25.05 25.30 -22.14
CA PRO A 562 -26.04 25.00 -21.11
C PRO A 562 -25.36 24.35 -19.88
N LEU A 563 -25.23 25.09 -18.79
CA LEU A 563 -24.64 24.60 -17.53
C LEU A 563 -25.61 23.70 -16.74
N ASP A 564 -26.87 23.71 -17.12
CA ASP A 564 -27.94 22.85 -16.67
C ASP A 564 -27.70 21.37 -17.05
N THR A 565 -27.35 20.62 -16.01
CA THR A 565 -27.48 19.16 -15.83
C THR A 565 -26.49 18.20 -16.49
N MET A 566 -25.96 18.41 -17.71
CA MET A 566 -25.21 17.32 -18.40
C MET A 566 -23.87 17.66 -19.08
N TRP A 567 -23.63 18.91 -19.45
CA TRP A 567 -22.69 19.21 -20.54
C TRP A 567 -21.26 19.54 -20.11
N TYR A 568 -21.05 20.76 -19.59
CA TYR A 568 -19.72 21.30 -19.36
C TYR A 568 -19.01 20.67 -18.14
N PHE A 569 -17.70 20.50 -18.24
CA PHE A 569 -16.81 20.02 -17.19
C PHE A 569 -15.44 20.70 -17.45
N PRO A 570 -14.83 21.43 -16.48
CA PRO A 570 -13.67 22.29 -16.77
C PRO A 570 -12.36 21.52 -16.97
N ALA A 571 -12.35 20.26 -16.57
CA ALA A 571 -11.40 19.23 -16.93
C ALA A 571 -12.16 18.12 -17.69
N PRO A 572 -11.52 17.10 -18.30
CA PRO A 572 -10.09 16.84 -18.49
C PRO A 572 -9.51 17.55 -19.73
N ALA A 573 -9.81 18.83 -19.89
CA ALA A 573 -9.27 19.68 -20.94
C ALA A 573 -7.87 20.25 -20.54
N PRO A 574 -7.00 20.59 -21.50
CA PRO A 574 -5.64 21.08 -21.22
C PRO A 574 -5.58 22.37 -20.39
N VAL A 575 -4.50 22.54 -19.63
CA VAL A 575 -4.27 23.73 -18.77
C VAL A 575 -4.06 25.01 -19.60
N ASP A 576 -3.71 24.88 -20.89
CA ASP A 576 -3.57 25.99 -21.85
C ASP A 576 -4.87 26.79 -22.14
N ILE A 577 -6.02 26.37 -21.63
CA ILE A 577 -7.31 27.00 -21.93
C ILE A 577 -7.51 28.29 -21.12
N ASN A 578 -7.92 29.37 -21.79
CA ASN A 578 -8.22 30.65 -21.16
C ASN A 578 -9.51 30.58 -20.32
N LEU A 579 -9.39 30.24 -19.05
CA LEU A 579 -10.50 30.09 -18.11
C LEU A 579 -10.88 31.38 -17.38
N ARG A 580 -10.44 32.57 -17.86
CA ARG A 580 -10.99 33.88 -17.42
C ARG A 580 -12.54 33.93 -17.41
N PRO A 581 -13.28 33.28 -18.34
CA PRO A 581 -14.74 33.21 -18.27
C PRO A 581 -15.29 32.48 -17.03
N LEU A 582 -14.52 31.58 -16.39
CA LEU A 582 -14.94 30.95 -15.13
C LEU A 582 -14.94 31.93 -13.96
N LEU A 583 -13.92 32.79 -13.86
CA LEU A 583 -13.91 33.83 -12.83
C LEU A 583 -15.04 34.82 -13.08
N ARG A 584 -15.29 35.20 -14.33
CA ARG A 584 -16.46 36.01 -14.70
C ARG A 584 -17.77 35.32 -14.27
N LEU A 585 -17.93 34.03 -14.56
CA LEU A 585 -19.11 33.25 -14.16
C LEU A 585 -19.29 33.19 -12.63
N ALA A 586 -18.22 33.00 -11.87
CA ALA A 586 -18.24 33.03 -10.40
C ALA A 586 -18.75 34.37 -9.83
N GLN A 587 -18.57 35.45 -10.57
CA GLN A 587 -18.88 36.82 -10.16
C GLN A 587 -20.26 37.27 -10.66
N THR A 588 -20.62 36.96 -11.91
CA THR A 588 -21.91 37.36 -12.50
C THR A 588 -23.04 36.38 -12.19
N GLU A 589 -22.73 35.08 -12.08
CA GLU A 589 -23.72 34.02 -11.84
C GLU A 589 -23.19 32.97 -10.83
N PRO A 590 -22.93 33.37 -9.57
CA PRO A 590 -22.36 32.48 -8.56
C PRO A 590 -23.15 31.19 -8.35
N ALA A 591 -24.47 31.21 -8.55
CA ALA A 591 -25.31 30.01 -8.51
C ALA A 591 -24.99 28.99 -9.63
N LYS A 592 -24.69 29.46 -10.87
CA LYS A 592 -24.24 28.58 -11.96
C LYS A 592 -22.82 28.08 -11.72
N PHE A 593 -21.93 28.94 -11.21
CA PHE A 593 -20.57 28.53 -10.85
C PHE A 593 -20.55 27.47 -9.73
N ALA A 594 -21.45 27.57 -8.74
CA ALA A 594 -21.59 26.58 -7.67
C ALA A 594 -21.86 25.15 -8.19
N LEU A 595 -22.57 25.01 -9.33
CA LEU A 595 -22.81 23.72 -10.00
C LEU A 595 -21.52 23.05 -10.51
N MET A 596 -20.44 23.81 -10.65
CA MET A 596 -19.12 23.31 -11.03
C MET A 596 -18.17 23.12 -9.85
N ASN A 597 -18.37 23.85 -8.74
CA ASN A 597 -17.42 23.95 -7.64
C ASN A 597 -16.84 22.61 -7.12
N PRO A 598 -17.60 21.48 -7.06
CA PRO A 598 -17.07 20.20 -6.58
C PRO A 598 -15.82 19.69 -7.32
N VAL A 599 -15.65 19.94 -8.63
CA VAL A 599 -14.48 19.43 -9.37
C VAL A 599 -13.16 20.04 -8.88
N PHE A 600 -13.16 21.35 -8.58
CA PHE A 600 -11.98 22.04 -8.05
C PHE A 600 -11.60 21.57 -6.64
N ALA A 601 -12.46 20.81 -5.97
CA ALA A 601 -12.23 20.24 -4.64
C ALA A 601 -11.56 18.85 -4.67
N PHE A 602 -11.29 18.27 -5.86
CA PHE A 602 -10.56 17.00 -5.96
C PHE A 602 -9.66 16.86 -7.19
N ASP A 603 -9.94 17.51 -8.31
CA ASP A 603 -9.14 17.35 -9.54
C ASP A 603 -7.93 18.30 -9.57
N PRO A 604 -6.67 17.79 -9.63
CA PRO A 604 -5.49 18.63 -9.72
C PRO A 604 -5.39 19.43 -11.02
N VAL A 605 -5.91 18.95 -12.15
CA VAL A 605 -5.91 19.69 -13.42
C VAL A 605 -6.87 20.88 -13.32
N ALA A 606 -8.09 20.64 -12.84
CA ALA A 606 -9.06 21.72 -12.60
C ALA A 606 -8.55 22.74 -11.57
N ARG A 607 -7.92 22.28 -10.48
CA ARG A 607 -7.34 23.15 -9.44
C ARG A 607 -6.14 23.96 -9.98
N ALA A 608 -5.27 23.39 -10.80
CA ALA A 608 -4.16 24.10 -11.44
C ALA A 608 -4.67 25.20 -12.38
N SER A 609 -5.68 24.88 -13.20
CA SER A 609 -6.39 25.83 -14.06
C SER A 609 -7.02 27.00 -13.29
N LEU A 610 -7.62 26.74 -12.12
CA LEU A 610 -8.14 27.79 -11.23
C LEU A 610 -7.02 28.66 -10.63
N TRP A 611 -5.89 28.04 -10.26
CA TRP A 611 -4.70 28.76 -9.78
C TRP A 611 -4.08 29.65 -10.87
N GLU A 612 -3.89 29.16 -12.08
CA GLU A 612 -3.35 29.97 -13.20
C GLU A 612 -4.27 31.15 -13.50
N THR A 613 -5.59 30.92 -13.56
CA THR A 613 -6.55 32.01 -13.82
C THR A 613 -6.55 33.04 -12.68
N THR A 614 -6.34 32.61 -11.44
CA THR A 614 -6.19 33.49 -10.27
C THR A 614 -4.93 34.36 -10.39
N LEU A 615 -3.77 33.75 -10.68
CA LEU A 615 -2.51 34.48 -10.90
C LEU A 615 -2.63 35.46 -12.06
N LEU A 616 -3.30 35.07 -13.14
CA LEU A 616 -3.53 35.90 -14.32
C LEU A 616 -4.35 37.17 -14.01
N VAL A 617 -5.33 37.10 -13.10
CA VAL A 617 -6.08 38.29 -12.63
C VAL A 617 -5.26 39.15 -11.67
N LEU A 618 -4.50 38.54 -10.75
CA LEU A 618 -3.59 39.26 -9.85
C LEU A 618 -2.48 40.01 -10.63
N PHE A 619 -1.99 39.40 -11.72
CA PHE A 619 -1.01 39.95 -12.64
C PHE A 619 -1.59 41.14 -13.42
N ASP A 620 -2.76 40.96 -14.09
CA ASP A 620 -3.50 42.05 -14.76
C ASP A 620 -3.71 43.27 -13.84
N GLU A 621 -4.06 43.03 -12.57
CA GLU A 621 -4.31 44.10 -11.59
C GLU A 621 -3.01 44.77 -11.12
N ALA A 622 -1.92 44.01 -10.95
CA ALA A 622 -0.63 44.56 -10.55
C ALA A 622 -0.02 45.54 -11.56
N PHE A 623 -0.31 45.40 -12.86
CA PHE A 623 0.09 46.38 -13.88
C PHE A 623 -0.72 47.68 -13.85
N ARG A 624 -1.86 47.76 -13.14
CA ARG A 624 -2.66 48.99 -13.04
C ARG A 624 -1.99 50.05 -12.17
N THR A 625 -2.22 51.32 -12.51
CA THR A 625 -1.79 52.49 -11.74
C THR A 625 -2.84 52.97 -10.74
N THR A 626 -4.12 52.68 -11.00
CA THR A 626 -5.26 52.94 -10.11
C THR A 626 -5.41 51.86 -9.05
N PRO A 627 -5.97 52.17 -7.86
CA PRO A 627 -6.37 51.13 -6.90
C PRO A 627 -7.52 50.26 -7.47
N PRO A 628 -7.69 49.01 -6.99
CA PRO A 628 -8.78 48.14 -7.44
C PRO A 628 -10.14 48.73 -7.07
N THR A 629 -11.09 48.73 -8.02
CA THR A 629 -12.48 49.17 -7.76
C THR A 629 -13.18 48.24 -6.76
N PRO A 630 -14.26 48.67 -6.08
CA PRO A 630 -15.01 47.80 -5.17
C PRO A 630 -15.44 46.48 -5.83
N ASP A 631 -15.86 46.53 -7.10
CA ASP A 631 -16.16 45.33 -7.88
C ASP A 631 -14.92 44.42 -7.99
N ARG A 632 -13.75 44.96 -8.37
CA ARG A 632 -12.51 44.18 -8.48
C ARG A 632 -12.05 43.60 -7.14
N GLN A 633 -12.28 44.29 -6.03
CA GLN A 633 -12.02 43.76 -4.69
C GLN A 633 -12.95 42.58 -4.37
N ALA A 634 -14.25 42.67 -4.71
CA ALA A 634 -15.18 41.55 -4.60
C ALA A 634 -14.80 40.39 -5.52
N GLN A 635 -14.37 40.66 -6.76
CA GLN A 635 -13.91 39.66 -7.73
C GLN A 635 -12.68 38.87 -7.26
N LEU A 636 -11.78 39.51 -6.50
CA LEU A 636 -10.61 38.88 -5.89
C LEU A 636 -10.97 38.15 -4.59
N ALA A 637 -11.92 38.66 -3.81
CA ALA A 637 -12.38 38.03 -2.58
C ALA A 637 -13.30 36.81 -2.80
N SER A 638 -13.96 36.69 -3.96
CA SER A 638 -14.89 35.60 -4.29
C SER A 638 -14.21 34.33 -4.83
N LEU A 639 -12.89 34.17 -4.67
CA LEU A 639 -12.13 33.05 -5.23
C LEU A 639 -12.27 31.78 -4.37
N PRO A 640 -12.74 30.63 -4.92
CA PRO A 640 -13.17 29.45 -4.15
C PRO A 640 -12.03 28.54 -3.65
N LEU A 641 -10.84 29.11 -3.42
CA LEU A 641 -9.62 28.39 -3.08
C LEU A 641 -9.60 27.88 -1.62
N SER A 642 -10.46 28.41 -0.76
CA SER A 642 -10.54 28.17 0.69
C SER A 642 -11.09 26.80 1.13
N SER A 643 -11.24 25.84 0.21
CA SER A 643 -11.79 24.52 0.48
C SER A 643 -10.72 23.57 1.07
N GLN A 644 -11.04 22.85 2.16
CA GLN A 644 -10.17 21.82 2.73
C GLN A 644 -10.06 20.64 1.76
N VAL A 645 -8.99 20.58 0.97
CA VAL A 645 -8.94 19.77 -0.25
C VAL A 645 -7.79 18.78 -0.24
N ARG A 646 -8.14 17.48 -0.31
CA ARG A 646 -7.25 16.43 -0.77
C ARG A 646 -7.49 16.24 -2.26
N LEU A 647 -6.58 16.75 -3.08
CA LEU A 647 -6.58 16.46 -4.51
C LEU A 647 -6.34 14.96 -4.73
N VAL A 648 -6.78 14.47 -5.88
CA VAL A 648 -6.51 13.11 -6.34
C VAL A 648 -5.07 13.02 -6.84
N GLY A 649 -4.39 11.91 -6.50
CA GLY A 649 -2.95 11.75 -6.71
C GLY A 649 -2.12 12.16 -5.49
N HIS A 650 -0.85 12.51 -5.72
CA HIS A 650 0.14 12.76 -4.67
C HIS A 650 0.30 14.25 -4.29
N PHE A 651 -0.28 15.17 -5.06
CA PHE A 651 -0.09 16.61 -4.86
C PHE A 651 -1.01 17.19 -3.80
N THR A 652 -0.42 17.94 -2.87
CA THR A 652 -1.18 18.92 -2.07
C THR A 652 -1.49 20.17 -2.90
N ASP A 653 -2.55 20.90 -2.52
CA ASP A 653 -2.91 22.20 -3.11
C ASP A 653 -1.75 23.22 -3.01
N GLN A 654 -0.92 23.11 -1.96
CA GLN A 654 0.30 23.90 -1.78
C GLN A 654 1.38 23.59 -2.83
N GLN A 655 1.72 22.31 -3.04
CA GLN A 655 2.70 21.91 -4.06
C GLN A 655 2.23 22.29 -5.46
N LEU A 656 0.94 22.12 -5.72
CA LEU A 656 0.34 22.49 -7.00
C LEU A 656 0.38 24.00 -7.23
N PHE A 657 0.06 24.81 -6.21
CA PHE A 657 0.26 26.26 -6.26
C PHE A 657 1.71 26.63 -6.56
N CYS A 658 2.70 26.02 -5.89
CA CYS A 658 4.11 26.29 -6.14
C CYS A 658 4.50 26.01 -7.60
N GLN A 659 4.09 24.87 -8.16
CA GLN A 659 4.38 24.51 -9.56
C GLN A 659 3.69 25.47 -10.55
N VAL A 660 2.42 25.81 -10.32
CA VAL A 660 1.67 26.73 -11.19
C VAL A 660 2.23 28.16 -11.12
N PHE A 661 2.63 28.63 -9.93
CA PHE A 661 3.29 29.94 -9.78
C PHE A 661 4.63 29.98 -10.52
N ALA A 662 5.46 28.93 -10.38
CA ALA A 662 6.73 28.83 -11.10
C ALA A 662 6.54 28.87 -12.63
N ASN A 663 5.64 28.03 -13.15
CA ASN A 663 5.36 27.92 -14.59
C ASN A 663 4.56 29.11 -15.16
N PHE A 664 3.90 29.93 -14.33
CA PHE A 664 3.20 31.13 -14.80
C PHE A 664 4.18 32.18 -15.36
N PHE A 665 5.25 32.49 -14.63
CA PHE A 665 6.20 33.54 -15.04
C PHE A 665 7.12 33.10 -16.19
N THR A 666 7.28 31.79 -16.44
CA THR A 666 8.02 31.31 -17.63
C THR A 666 7.28 31.57 -18.95
N LYS A 667 5.97 31.91 -18.92
CA LYS A 667 5.19 32.28 -20.12
C LYS A 667 5.50 33.70 -20.63
N TYR A 668 6.28 34.49 -19.88
CA TYR A 668 6.66 35.87 -20.19
C TYR A 668 8.19 36.03 -20.28
N PRO A 669 8.72 37.02 -21.02
CA PRO A 669 10.17 37.29 -21.05
C PRO A 669 10.79 37.61 -19.67
N VAL A 670 12.11 37.46 -19.57
CA VAL A 670 12.90 37.94 -18.42
C VAL A 670 12.70 39.45 -18.26
N GLY A 671 12.48 39.92 -17.03
CA GLY A 671 12.25 41.34 -16.76
C GLY A 671 10.86 41.88 -17.14
N TYR A 672 9.99 41.10 -17.80
CA TYR A 672 8.61 41.52 -18.10
C TYR A 672 7.78 41.79 -16.83
N CYS A 673 8.11 41.13 -15.70
CA CYS A 673 7.56 41.44 -14.39
C CYS A 673 8.65 42.06 -13.49
N PRO A 674 8.77 43.41 -13.42
CA PRO A 674 9.68 44.07 -12.49
C PRO A 674 9.34 43.74 -11.04
N SER A 675 10.32 43.78 -10.13
CA SER A 675 10.09 43.44 -8.71
C SER A 675 8.99 44.29 -8.05
N ARG A 676 8.78 45.56 -8.47
CA ARG A 676 7.64 46.38 -8.03
C ARG A 676 6.28 45.78 -8.41
N THR A 677 6.17 45.16 -9.58
CA THR A 677 4.96 44.45 -10.02
C THR A 677 4.83 43.12 -9.29
N MET A 678 5.93 42.37 -9.12
CA MET A 678 5.94 41.13 -8.31
C MET A 678 5.45 41.39 -6.88
N TYR A 679 5.94 42.45 -6.22
CA TYR A 679 5.54 42.80 -4.86
C TYR A 679 4.05 43.11 -4.76
N LYS A 680 3.47 43.82 -5.75
CA LYS A 680 2.02 44.00 -5.84
C LYS A 680 1.28 42.67 -5.97
N ILE A 681 1.74 41.76 -6.83
CA ILE A 681 1.11 40.43 -7.01
C ILE A 681 1.10 39.68 -5.66
N LEU A 682 2.23 39.67 -4.94
CA LEU A 682 2.35 39.01 -3.63
C LEU A 682 1.50 39.69 -2.55
N GLN A 683 1.38 41.02 -2.55
CA GLN A 683 0.47 41.76 -1.68
C GLN A 683 -1.00 41.43 -1.98
N LEU A 684 -1.43 41.49 -3.24
CA LEU A 684 -2.80 41.16 -3.66
C LEU A 684 -3.14 39.70 -3.35
N LEU A 685 -2.19 38.77 -3.58
CA LEU A 685 -2.30 37.36 -3.23
C LEU A 685 -2.57 37.19 -1.72
N LYS A 686 -1.74 37.77 -0.85
CA LYS A 686 -1.91 37.68 0.61
C LYS A 686 -3.14 38.43 1.14
N GLN A 687 -3.59 39.48 0.45
CA GLN A 687 -4.73 40.29 0.89
C GLN A 687 -6.08 39.64 0.56
N TYR A 688 -6.24 39.10 -0.66
CA TYR A 688 -7.53 38.64 -1.16
C TYR A 688 -7.65 37.11 -1.31
N VAL A 689 -6.54 36.40 -1.56
CA VAL A 689 -6.59 34.94 -1.77
C VAL A 689 -6.42 34.21 -0.44
N ARG A 690 -7.38 33.32 -0.14
CA ARG A 690 -7.38 32.48 1.06
C ARG A 690 -7.44 31.00 0.64
N PRO A 691 -6.30 30.32 0.46
CA PRO A 691 -6.28 28.90 0.15
C PRO A 691 -6.33 28.05 1.43
N SER A 692 -6.27 26.73 1.25
CA SER A 692 -6.26 25.74 2.34
C SER A 692 -4.94 25.67 3.13
N PHE A 693 -3.89 26.38 2.67
CA PHE A 693 -2.52 26.35 3.21
C PHE A 693 -1.98 27.77 3.45
N ASN A 694 -0.82 27.90 4.11
CA ASN A 694 -0.18 29.20 4.33
C ASN A 694 0.66 29.62 3.09
N ILE A 695 0.27 30.73 2.46
CA ILE A 695 0.96 31.31 1.30
C ILE A 695 2.43 31.64 1.60
N ASP A 696 2.76 32.15 2.78
CA ASP A 696 4.15 32.51 3.11
C ASP A 696 5.05 31.27 3.14
N VAL A 697 4.59 30.18 3.77
CA VAL A 697 5.32 28.90 3.81
C VAL A 697 5.46 28.29 2.41
N ALA A 698 4.47 28.48 1.53
CA ALA A 698 4.53 28.04 0.14
C ALA A 698 5.61 28.82 -0.66
N LEU A 699 5.70 30.13 -0.44
CA LEU A 699 6.70 31.00 -1.08
C LEU A 699 8.11 30.78 -0.50
N GLU A 700 8.23 30.61 0.82
CA GLU A 700 9.49 30.25 1.50
C GLU A 700 10.03 28.91 0.95
N HIS A 701 9.17 27.89 0.80
CA HIS A 701 9.52 26.62 0.16
C HIS A 701 10.00 26.79 -1.30
N MET A 702 9.34 27.64 -2.10
CA MET A 702 9.77 27.91 -3.48
C MET A 702 11.16 28.54 -3.55
N VAL A 703 11.49 29.46 -2.63
CA VAL A 703 12.83 30.06 -2.55
C VAL A 703 13.87 29.02 -2.14
N HIS A 704 13.62 28.25 -1.08
CA HIS A 704 14.56 27.22 -0.61
C HIS A 704 14.83 26.13 -1.65
N ALA A 705 13.82 25.68 -2.39
CA ALA A 705 13.95 24.67 -3.44
C ALA A 705 14.28 25.24 -4.83
N SER A 706 14.51 26.56 -4.97
CA SER A 706 14.75 27.25 -6.24
C SER A 706 13.72 26.95 -7.35
N LEU A 707 12.44 26.81 -6.96
CA LEU A 707 11.35 26.37 -7.84
C LEU A 707 10.84 27.51 -8.72
N GLY A 708 11.62 27.91 -9.72
CA GLY A 708 11.21 28.89 -10.72
C GLY A 708 12.37 29.60 -11.40
N ARG A 709 12.06 30.63 -12.19
CA ARG A 709 13.08 31.46 -12.84
C ARG A 709 13.77 32.37 -11.81
N SER A 710 15.08 32.56 -11.96
CA SER A 710 15.91 33.28 -10.98
C SER A 710 15.39 34.69 -10.66
N ASP A 711 15.05 35.51 -11.66
CA ASP A 711 14.48 36.86 -11.48
C ASP A 711 13.20 36.90 -10.61
N THR A 712 12.44 35.80 -10.66
CA THR A 712 11.17 35.60 -9.96
C THR A 712 11.44 35.15 -8.53
N ILE A 713 12.31 34.15 -8.33
CA ILE A 713 12.74 33.67 -7.01
C ILE A 713 13.45 34.78 -6.22
N ASP A 714 14.38 35.51 -6.84
CA ASP A 714 15.04 36.68 -6.27
C ASP A 714 14.04 37.73 -5.77
N SER A 715 12.94 37.94 -6.51
CA SER A 715 11.92 38.92 -6.17
C SER A 715 11.01 38.42 -5.05
N VAL A 716 10.72 37.12 -4.98
CA VAL A 716 9.97 36.50 -3.87
C VAL A 716 10.81 36.49 -2.58
N ASP A 717 12.09 36.13 -2.65
CA ASP A 717 13.03 36.15 -1.52
C ASP A 717 13.15 37.54 -0.90
N LYS A 718 13.40 38.56 -1.74
CA LYS A 718 13.50 39.95 -1.29
C LYS A 718 12.19 40.49 -0.71
N PHE A 719 11.04 39.96 -1.13
CA PHE A 719 9.73 40.29 -0.55
C PHE A 719 9.54 39.64 0.83
N LEU A 720 9.83 38.33 0.96
CA LEU A 720 9.71 37.59 2.22
C LEU A 720 10.66 38.10 3.32
N LYS A 721 11.77 38.72 2.93
CA LYS A 721 12.74 39.38 3.82
C LYS A 721 12.35 40.80 4.25
N GLN A 722 11.30 41.41 3.67
CA GLN A 722 10.77 42.72 4.07
C GLN A 722 9.56 42.56 5.02
N LYS A 723 9.77 41.83 6.13
CA LYS A 723 8.78 41.65 7.22
C LYS A 723 8.72 42.90 8.12
#